data_AF-A0A7C1KEG6-F1
#
_entry.id   AF-A0A7C1KEG6-F1
#
_cell.length_a   1.000
_cell.length_b   1.000
_cell.length_c   1.000
_cell.angle_alpha   90.00
_cell.angle_beta   90.00
_cell.angle_gamma   90.00
#
_symmetry.space_group_name_H-M   'P 1'
#
loop_
_entity.id
_entity.type
_entity.pdbx_description
1 polymer ?
#
loop_
_entity_poly.entity_id
_entity_poly.type
_entity_poly.pdbx_seq_one_letter_code
_entity_poly.pdbx_strand_id
1 'polypeptide(L)'
;MTTSERDQVRAPTGSDDQVCEVEFDITGMTCASCVNRIERRLRKTEGVRQAAVNLATERATVTYDPTRTTPEQIVAAIEAAGYSAKPRQPTAPAAPPTLELAIEGMTCASCVRRVERALARTPGVQAATVNLATERATVTLDPAAPATLEQLQAAVERAGYTARPLTTPAAPAAPPLDFAAEEAAWRRALRRRLAVLALGVALTIPVVWIAIFRMDMLYRDYWLLALTAPVWAIVGWEFHRGALRATRHRTATMDTLVSLGSTVAFLYSIGATFTGHDTFYDVTAVIITFIYLGKVLEFIAKGRASAAIRRLMGLAPKTARVVRNGVEMDVPVGQVVPGDLVLVRPGDRIPVDGTVVDGASAVDESMITGESIPVDKGPGDPVIGGTVNKHGLLKVRAEKVGRDTQLAQIIRLVQLAQTAKAPVQQLADRVSAVFVPAILVVAALTFVGWLLAGRSPVAGMVAAVAVLVVACPCALGLATPAAIMVASGRGAEQGVLLKGGEGLQRVGDVDVVVLDKTGTITRGAPDVTDLVPLGPAGDGIGPARDFLRLAAAAERASEHPLAAAIVHYAEHQGLDLSVPVTRFAAVPGGGVRAEVDGHPVLVGTARLLAEDGVDVAPAREVIQRLEAEAKTAVVVAVDGRVAGVIGIADTVKPGAAEAVRRLRRMGIEVVMLTGDNRRTAEAIARQVGITRVVAEVRPEEKAAVVKRLQEEGHAVAMVGDGINDAPALAQADVGIAMGTGTDVAMETADITLVKGDLGAVVRAIELARAAMRTIKQNLFWAFAYNVLLVPLAALGKLNPVFAAAAMALSSVTVLSNSLRLRGTRTATLTAAVVFTVAVVAVGYGVYRGLSGHPGGFGGTASWAWGPREVHMAMVGQRTSRDIEHRFRPATLTVKAGDTVTWINDDRHPHTVTSGPRGQPDGRFDSGVMAPGQTFRYTFTEPGLYPYHCTLHPGMEGVVRVEAR
;
A
#
# COMPACT_ATOMS: atom_id res chain seq x y z
N MET A 1 52.10 -38.70 11.78
CA MET A 1 52.91 -38.69 13.02
C MET A 1 52.89 -37.26 13.55
N THR A 2 51.93 -36.96 14.45
CA THR A 2 52.07 -36.81 15.92
C THR A 2 52.47 -35.39 16.33
N THR A 3 51.51 -34.61 16.89
CA THR A 3 51.43 -34.06 18.29
C THR A 3 52.00 -32.62 18.38
N SER A 4 51.50 -31.62 19.14
CA SER A 4 50.50 -31.46 20.21
C SER A 4 50.01 -29.98 20.19
N GLU A 5 48.74 -29.64 20.40
CA GLU A 5 48.11 -29.26 21.68
C GLU A 5 48.84 -28.19 22.54
N ARG A 6 48.28 -26.97 22.57
CA ARG A 6 47.72 -26.22 23.73
C ARG A 6 47.81 -24.70 23.50
N ASP A 7 46.65 -24.03 23.44
CA ASP A 7 46.42 -22.89 24.32
C ASP A 7 44.93 -22.68 24.59
N GLN A 8 44.63 -22.46 25.86
CA GLN A 8 43.31 -22.57 26.50
C GLN A 8 42.56 -21.23 26.46
N VAL A 9 41.28 -21.26 26.06
CA VAL A 9 40.33 -20.19 26.40
C VAL A 9 39.46 -20.69 27.56
N ARG A 10 39.58 -20.01 28.71
CA ARG A 10 38.81 -20.24 29.94
C ARG A 10 37.31 -20.06 29.69
N ALA A 11 36.52 -21.05 30.06
CA ALA A 11 35.07 -20.97 30.19
C ALA A 11 34.66 -20.24 31.49
N PRO A 12 33.54 -19.50 31.51
CA PRO A 12 32.96 -19.02 32.75
C PRO A 12 32.21 -20.16 33.46
N THR A 13 32.46 -20.29 34.76
CA THR A 13 31.77 -21.23 35.66
C THR A 13 30.46 -20.62 36.13
N GLY A 14 29.34 -21.19 35.66
CA GLY A 14 27.98 -20.96 36.16
C GLY A 14 27.13 -22.16 35.77
N SER A 15 26.58 -22.85 36.76
CA SER A 15 25.74 -24.04 36.61
C SER A 15 24.34 -23.65 36.12
N ASP A 16 23.98 -24.04 34.90
CA ASP A 16 22.60 -24.12 34.45
C ASP A 16 22.42 -25.39 33.60
N ASP A 17 21.41 -26.19 33.95
CA ASP A 17 20.96 -27.37 33.22
C ASP A 17 20.58 -26.98 31.78
N GLN A 18 21.46 -27.22 30.80
CA GLN A 18 21.07 -27.11 29.39
C GLN A 18 20.07 -28.22 29.08
N VAL A 19 18.84 -27.82 28.75
CA VAL A 19 17.78 -28.74 28.35
C VAL A 19 17.48 -28.49 26.87
N CYS A 20 17.63 -29.53 26.05
CA CYS A 20 17.33 -29.49 24.61
C CYS A 20 16.05 -30.26 24.32
N GLU A 21 15.26 -29.77 23.36
CA GLU A 21 14.07 -30.45 22.86
C GLU A 21 14.29 -30.85 21.41
N VAL A 22 13.89 -32.07 21.05
CA VAL A 22 13.99 -32.60 19.69
C VAL A 22 12.75 -33.44 19.37
N GLU A 23 12.23 -33.29 18.16
CA GLU A 23 11.15 -34.13 17.63
C GLU A 23 11.73 -35.27 16.78
N PHE A 24 11.06 -36.42 16.80
CA PHE A 24 11.36 -37.57 15.95
C PHE A 24 10.13 -38.00 15.17
N ASP A 25 10.29 -38.25 13.87
CA ASP A 25 9.30 -38.97 13.08
C ASP A 25 9.48 -40.47 13.33
N ILE A 26 8.40 -41.17 13.72
CA ILE A 26 8.40 -42.59 14.10
C ILE A 26 7.53 -43.39 13.15
N THR A 27 8.12 -44.40 12.52
CA THR A 27 7.40 -45.32 11.61
C THR A 27 7.19 -46.68 12.26
N GLY A 28 6.01 -47.27 12.00
CA GLY A 28 5.63 -48.61 12.49
C GLY A 28 4.69 -48.64 13.70
N MET A 29 4.18 -47.49 14.16
CA MET A 29 3.15 -47.44 15.21
C MET A 29 1.75 -47.69 14.64
N THR A 30 0.97 -48.57 15.26
CA THR A 30 -0.39 -48.92 14.78
C THR A 30 -1.49 -48.81 15.83
N CYS A 31 -1.14 -48.59 17.11
CA CYS A 31 -2.12 -48.46 18.19
C CYS A 31 -1.56 -47.76 19.43
N ALA A 32 -2.42 -47.43 20.39
CA ALA A 32 -2.06 -46.79 21.67
C ALA A 32 -1.08 -47.62 22.52
N SER A 33 -0.99 -48.94 22.30
CA SER A 33 0.00 -49.77 22.99
C SER A 33 1.44 -49.51 22.48
N CYS A 34 1.61 -49.06 21.23
CA CYS A 34 2.90 -48.68 20.66
C CYS A 34 3.43 -47.40 21.32
N VAL A 35 2.57 -46.38 21.46
CA VAL A 35 2.85 -45.12 22.18
C VAL A 35 3.42 -45.40 23.57
N ASN A 36 2.68 -46.18 24.37
CA ASN A 36 3.07 -46.53 25.74
C ASN A 36 4.38 -47.34 25.83
N ARG A 37 4.73 -48.10 24.78
CA ARG A 37 5.97 -48.88 24.74
C ARG A 37 7.17 -47.97 24.48
N ILE A 38 7.03 -47.02 23.55
CA ILE A 38 8.09 -46.06 23.18
C ILE A 38 8.33 -45.07 24.32
N GLU A 39 7.29 -44.47 24.90
CA GLU A 39 7.44 -43.55 26.04
C GLU A 39 8.14 -44.19 27.24
N ARG A 40 7.80 -45.45 27.57
CA ARG A 40 8.44 -46.19 28.66
C ARG A 40 9.91 -46.50 28.39
N ARG A 41 10.31 -46.65 27.12
CA ARG A 41 11.72 -46.85 26.76
C ARG A 41 12.47 -45.53 26.81
N LEU A 42 11.93 -44.48 26.24
CA LEU A 42 12.52 -43.14 26.26
C LEU A 42 12.74 -42.59 27.67
N ARG A 43 11.77 -42.76 28.59
CA ARG A 43 11.93 -42.35 30.00
C ARG A 43 12.96 -43.16 30.78
N LYS A 44 13.39 -44.31 30.27
CA LYS A 44 14.45 -45.14 30.86
C LYS A 44 15.83 -44.86 30.26
N THR A 45 15.90 -44.05 29.20
CA THR A 45 17.16 -43.64 28.58
C THR A 45 17.81 -42.58 29.47
N GLU A 46 19.08 -42.79 29.82
CA GLU A 46 19.84 -41.83 30.62
C GLU A 46 19.93 -40.48 29.89
N GLY A 47 19.74 -39.37 30.60
CA GLY A 47 19.75 -38.03 30.02
C GLY A 47 18.39 -37.55 29.46
N VAL A 48 17.38 -38.40 29.30
CA VAL A 48 16.03 -37.98 28.89
C VAL A 48 15.22 -37.53 30.11
N ARG A 49 14.72 -36.29 30.10
CA ARG A 49 13.87 -35.72 31.16
C ARG A 49 12.39 -35.97 30.91
N GLN A 50 11.95 -35.79 29.67
CA GLN A 50 10.56 -35.96 29.28
C GLN A 50 10.46 -36.57 27.89
N ALA A 51 9.47 -37.43 27.68
CA ALA A 51 9.13 -37.99 26.38
C ALA A 51 7.61 -38.14 26.26
N ALA A 52 7.07 -37.63 25.15
CA ALA A 52 5.67 -37.74 24.76
C ALA A 52 5.58 -38.26 23.33
N VAL A 53 4.72 -39.25 23.08
CA VAL A 53 4.56 -39.86 21.76
C VAL A 53 3.11 -39.71 21.30
N ASN A 54 2.91 -39.23 20.08
CA ASN A 54 1.60 -39.01 19.50
C ASN A 54 1.37 -39.95 18.31
N LEU A 55 0.39 -40.85 18.45
CA LEU A 55 0.04 -41.83 17.42
C LEU A 55 -0.54 -41.16 16.16
N ALA A 56 -1.36 -40.13 16.31
CA ALA A 56 -2.07 -39.50 15.18
C ALA A 56 -1.11 -38.75 14.25
N THR A 57 0.00 -38.27 14.78
CA THR A 57 1.03 -37.56 14.03
C THR A 57 2.26 -38.41 13.75
N GLU A 58 2.30 -39.65 14.23
CA GLU A 58 3.46 -40.55 14.14
C GLU A 58 4.77 -39.92 14.67
N ARG A 59 4.69 -39.17 15.79
CA ARG A 59 5.82 -38.37 16.32
C ARG A 59 6.14 -38.63 17.78
N ALA A 60 7.39 -38.40 18.16
CA ALA A 60 7.82 -38.27 19.54
C ALA A 60 8.52 -36.94 19.80
N THR A 61 8.14 -36.26 20.87
CA THR A 61 8.82 -35.07 21.38
C THR A 61 9.61 -35.48 22.62
N VAL A 62 10.92 -35.24 22.62
CA VAL A 62 11.82 -35.65 23.69
C VAL A 62 12.63 -34.45 24.17
N THR A 63 12.59 -34.24 25.47
CA THR A 63 13.36 -33.22 26.19
C THR A 63 14.51 -33.92 26.90
N TYR A 64 15.75 -33.56 26.60
CA TYR A 64 16.95 -34.26 27.06
C TYR A 64 18.09 -33.30 27.44
N ASP A 65 19.02 -33.81 28.24
CA ASP A 65 20.26 -33.13 28.61
C ASP A 65 21.36 -33.46 27.58
N PRO A 66 21.84 -32.49 26.80
CA PRO A 66 22.82 -32.71 25.72
C PRO A 66 24.21 -33.11 26.25
N THR A 67 24.47 -32.95 27.55
CA THR A 67 25.71 -33.42 28.17
C THR A 67 25.67 -34.90 28.53
N ARG A 68 24.48 -35.50 28.60
CA ARG A 68 24.26 -36.89 29.04
C ARG A 68 23.71 -37.81 27.95
N THR A 69 23.06 -37.28 26.91
CA THR A 69 22.58 -38.07 25.78
C THR A 69 22.51 -37.28 24.47
N THR A 70 22.50 -37.97 23.33
CA THR A 70 22.42 -37.36 21.99
C THR A 70 21.16 -37.82 21.22
N PRO A 71 20.69 -37.04 20.22
CA PRO A 71 19.55 -37.44 19.38
C PRO A 71 19.72 -38.82 18.74
N GLU A 72 20.94 -39.22 18.38
CA GLU A 72 21.24 -40.53 17.79
C GLU A 72 21.05 -41.67 18.81
N GLN A 73 21.40 -41.44 20.09
CA GLN A 73 21.16 -42.40 21.16
C GLN A 73 19.67 -42.55 21.47
N ILE A 74 18.91 -41.45 21.34
CA ILE A 74 17.45 -41.46 21.49
C ILE A 74 16.80 -42.24 20.33
N VAL A 75 17.28 -42.08 19.09
CA VAL A 75 16.86 -42.91 17.94
C VAL A 75 17.11 -44.39 18.22
N ALA A 76 18.32 -44.75 18.69
CA ALA A 76 18.66 -46.13 19.02
C ALA A 76 17.73 -46.72 20.11
N ALA A 77 17.29 -45.90 21.07
CA ALA A 77 16.34 -46.32 22.10
C ALA A 77 14.93 -46.61 21.54
N ILE A 78 14.50 -45.86 20.52
CA ILE A 78 13.22 -46.09 19.82
C ILE A 78 13.31 -47.33 18.91
N GLU A 79 14.45 -47.53 18.24
CA GLU A 79 14.73 -48.73 17.43
C GLU A 79 14.78 -50.00 18.28
N ALA A 80 15.39 -49.94 19.47
CA ALA A 80 15.36 -51.03 20.45
C ALA A 80 13.95 -51.34 20.99
N ALA A 81 13.00 -50.41 20.86
CA ALA A 81 11.59 -50.64 21.17
C ALA A 81 10.83 -51.32 20.02
N GLY A 82 11.46 -51.46 18.85
CA GLY A 82 10.91 -52.10 17.65
C GLY A 82 10.35 -51.13 16.60
N TYR A 83 10.71 -49.84 16.66
CA TYR A 83 10.17 -48.79 15.77
C TYR A 83 11.29 -47.98 15.13
N SER A 84 11.14 -47.57 13.88
CA SER A 84 12.15 -46.77 13.19
C SER A 84 11.92 -45.28 13.48
N ALA A 85 12.97 -44.55 13.85
CA ALA A 85 12.89 -43.13 14.18
C ALA A 85 13.93 -42.29 13.44
N LYS A 86 13.59 -41.05 13.06
CA LYS A 86 14.55 -40.08 12.52
C LYS A 86 14.40 -38.73 13.22
N PRO A 87 15.51 -38.07 13.61
CA PRO A 87 15.45 -36.73 14.20
C PRO A 87 14.92 -35.74 13.16
N ARG A 88 13.93 -34.97 13.56
CA ARG A 88 13.37 -33.90 12.75
C ARG A 88 14.18 -32.64 13.04
N GLN A 89 14.95 -32.18 12.05
CA GLN A 89 15.63 -30.88 12.18
C GLN A 89 14.58 -29.77 12.35
N PRO A 90 14.82 -28.76 13.22
CA PRO A 90 13.99 -27.57 13.31
C PRO A 90 14.14 -26.80 12.01
N THR A 91 13.34 -27.17 11.02
CA THR A 91 13.04 -26.33 9.88
C THR A 91 11.76 -25.60 10.26
N ALA A 92 11.89 -24.32 10.60
CA ALA A 92 10.79 -23.39 10.35
C ALA A 92 10.23 -23.72 8.96
N PRO A 93 8.90 -23.79 8.76
CA PRO A 93 8.35 -24.17 7.47
C PRO A 93 8.93 -23.23 6.41
N ALA A 94 9.87 -23.75 5.61
CA ALA A 94 10.50 -22.97 4.56
C ALA A 94 9.39 -22.64 3.58
N ALA A 95 9.12 -21.35 3.40
CA ALA A 95 8.18 -20.89 2.39
C ALA A 95 8.51 -21.60 1.06
N PRO A 96 7.51 -22.15 0.35
CA PRO A 96 7.75 -22.92 -0.85
C PRO A 96 8.56 -22.10 -1.87
N PRO A 97 9.55 -22.70 -2.56
CA PRO A 97 10.47 -21.96 -3.40
C PRO A 97 9.72 -21.20 -4.50
N THR A 98 9.83 -19.87 -4.51
CA THR A 98 9.20 -19.01 -5.51
C THR A 98 10.19 -18.55 -6.56
N LEU A 99 9.80 -18.65 -7.84
CA LEU A 99 10.54 -18.16 -8.99
C LEU A 99 9.80 -16.99 -9.65
N GLU A 100 10.53 -15.95 -10.04
CA GLU A 100 9.97 -14.83 -10.81
C GLU A 100 10.40 -14.83 -12.28
N LEU A 101 9.45 -14.62 -13.17
CA LEU A 101 9.64 -14.54 -14.62
C LEU A 101 9.08 -13.21 -15.14
N ALA A 102 9.85 -12.49 -15.96
CA ALA A 102 9.32 -11.42 -16.80
C ALA A 102 8.62 -12.04 -18.02
N ILE A 103 7.38 -11.62 -18.29
CA ILE A 103 6.54 -12.16 -19.36
C ILE A 103 6.24 -11.08 -20.39
N GLU A 104 6.87 -11.17 -21.56
CA GLU A 104 6.70 -10.17 -22.62
C GLU A 104 5.50 -10.49 -23.53
N GLY A 105 4.79 -9.43 -23.96
CA GLY A 105 3.75 -9.52 -24.99
C GLY A 105 2.33 -9.77 -24.49
N MET A 106 2.07 -9.66 -23.20
CA MET A 106 0.72 -9.69 -22.64
C MET A 106 0.01 -8.34 -22.81
N THR A 107 -1.20 -8.34 -23.37
CA THR A 107 -1.93 -7.11 -23.71
C THR A 107 -3.27 -6.94 -22.98
N CYS A 108 -3.76 -7.99 -22.30
CA CYS A 108 -5.07 -7.96 -21.63
C CYS A 108 -5.24 -9.08 -20.57
N ALA A 109 -6.34 -9.02 -19.82
CA ALA A 109 -6.72 -9.97 -18.78
C ALA A 109 -6.83 -11.44 -19.24
N SER A 110 -7.21 -11.70 -20.50
CA SER A 110 -7.24 -13.07 -21.03
C SER A 110 -5.84 -13.63 -21.27
N CYS A 111 -4.85 -12.78 -21.60
CA CYS A 111 -3.45 -13.20 -21.70
C CYS A 111 -2.93 -13.68 -20.34
N VAL A 112 -3.22 -12.94 -19.26
CA VAL A 112 -2.82 -13.26 -17.89
C VAL A 112 -3.28 -14.65 -17.48
N ARG A 113 -4.59 -14.92 -17.55
CA ARG A 113 -5.14 -16.24 -17.17
C ARG A 113 -4.59 -17.40 -17.98
N ARG A 114 -4.20 -17.13 -19.22
CA ARG A 114 -3.64 -18.14 -20.11
C ARG A 114 -2.23 -18.52 -19.68
N VAL A 115 -1.40 -17.54 -19.36
CA VAL A 115 -0.05 -17.77 -18.81
C VAL A 115 -0.15 -18.45 -17.44
N GLU A 116 -1.05 -18.00 -16.55
CA GLU A 116 -1.29 -18.64 -15.26
C GLU A 116 -1.69 -20.11 -15.40
N ARG A 117 -2.65 -20.42 -16.27
CA ARG A 117 -3.05 -21.81 -16.52
C ARG A 117 -1.93 -22.65 -17.14
N ALA A 118 -1.09 -22.05 -17.97
CA ALA A 118 0.04 -22.77 -18.57
C ALA A 118 1.09 -23.11 -17.52
N LEU A 119 1.44 -22.15 -16.66
CA LEU A 119 2.36 -22.34 -15.55
C LEU A 119 1.80 -23.31 -14.51
N ALA A 120 0.55 -23.13 -14.06
CA ALA A 120 -0.08 -23.99 -13.06
C ALA A 120 -0.31 -25.44 -13.53
N ARG A 121 -0.34 -25.70 -14.84
CA ARG A 121 -0.39 -27.07 -15.40
C ARG A 121 0.99 -27.70 -15.58
N THR A 122 2.06 -26.98 -15.31
CA THR A 122 3.42 -27.50 -15.42
C THR A 122 3.71 -28.35 -14.18
N PRO A 123 4.11 -29.63 -14.33
CA PRO A 123 4.47 -30.47 -13.18
C PRO A 123 5.53 -29.79 -12.32
N GLY A 124 5.36 -29.82 -11.00
CA GLY A 124 6.25 -29.15 -10.05
C GLY A 124 5.93 -27.68 -9.77
N VAL A 125 4.78 -27.19 -10.25
CA VAL A 125 4.22 -25.87 -9.88
C VAL A 125 3.03 -26.06 -8.95
N GLN A 126 3.09 -25.45 -7.77
CA GLN A 126 2.00 -25.45 -6.79
C GLN A 126 1.00 -24.32 -7.08
N ALA A 127 1.51 -23.12 -7.41
CA ALA A 127 0.70 -21.97 -7.76
C ALA A 127 1.44 -21.06 -8.74
N ALA A 128 0.71 -20.35 -9.59
CA ALA A 128 1.26 -19.34 -10.48
C ALA A 128 0.33 -18.13 -10.57
N THR A 129 0.89 -16.95 -10.33
CA THR A 129 0.17 -15.67 -10.40
C THR A 129 0.88 -14.74 -11.36
N VAL A 130 0.12 -14.07 -12.22
CA VAL A 130 0.66 -13.17 -13.24
C VAL A 130 0.07 -11.76 -13.07
N ASN A 131 0.95 -10.76 -13.05
CA ASN A 131 0.57 -9.36 -13.00
C ASN A 131 0.82 -8.68 -14.36
N LEU A 132 -0.27 -8.20 -14.98
CA LEU A 132 -0.23 -7.50 -16.27
C LEU A 132 0.42 -6.11 -16.22
N ALA A 133 0.36 -5.43 -15.08
CA ALA A 133 0.89 -4.08 -14.93
C ALA A 133 2.41 -4.06 -14.78
N THR A 134 2.97 -5.10 -14.17
CA THR A 134 4.43 -5.29 -14.03
C THR A 134 5.02 -6.22 -15.09
N GLU A 135 4.17 -6.90 -15.88
CA GLU A 135 4.58 -7.94 -16.85
C GLU A 135 5.42 -9.04 -16.17
N ARG A 136 5.04 -9.43 -14.95
CA ARG A 136 5.74 -10.46 -14.16
C ARG A 136 4.83 -11.63 -13.80
N ALA A 137 5.40 -12.82 -13.77
CA ALA A 137 4.81 -14.02 -13.20
C ALA A 137 5.61 -14.44 -11.96
N THR A 138 4.92 -14.70 -10.86
CA THR A 138 5.49 -15.34 -9.67
C THR A 138 4.94 -16.77 -9.64
N VAL A 139 5.85 -17.73 -9.54
CA VAL A 139 5.56 -19.16 -9.59
C VAL A 139 6.03 -19.79 -8.29
N THR A 140 5.10 -20.36 -7.53
CA THR A 140 5.39 -21.16 -6.34
C THR A 140 5.62 -22.61 -6.78
N LEU A 141 6.81 -23.12 -6.52
CA LEU A 141 7.22 -24.46 -6.92
C LEU A 141 6.90 -25.48 -5.82
N ASP A 142 6.66 -26.71 -6.24
CA ASP A 142 6.52 -27.84 -5.33
C ASP A 142 7.87 -28.09 -4.62
N PRO A 143 7.91 -28.09 -3.27
CA PRO A 143 9.14 -28.35 -2.52
C PRO A 143 9.74 -29.74 -2.76
N ALA A 144 8.91 -30.75 -3.07
CA ALA A 144 9.34 -32.13 -3.25
C ALA A 144 9.82 -32.41 -4.69
N ALA A 145 9.27 -31.70 -5.68
CA ALA A 145 9.61 -31.86 -7.09
C ALA A 145 9.47 -30.54 -7.87
N PRO A 146 10.37 -29.57 -7.69
CA PRO A 146 10.24 -28.24 -8.28
C PRO A 146 10.38 -28.27 -9.81
N ALA A 147 9.51 -27.52 -10.51
CA ALA A 147 9.63 -27.33 -11.95
C ALA A 147 10.92 -26.58 -12.30
N THR A 148 11.60 -26.97 -13.38
CA THR A 148 12.82 -26.27 -13.84
C THR A 148 12.47 -24.96 -14.56
N LEU A 149 13.40 -24.00 -14.55
CA LEU A 149 13.24 -22.73 -15.28
C LEU A 149 12.89 -22.96 -16.76
N GLU A 150 13.55 -23.92 -17.42
CA GLU A 150 13.30 -24.24 -18.82
C GLU A 150 11.88 -24.79 -19.04
N GLN A 151 11.38 -25.64 -18.13
CA GLN A 151 10.01 -26.16 -18.20
C GLN A 151 8.98 -25.02 -18.09
N LEU A 152 9.23 -24.06 -17.21
CA LEU A 152 8.38 -22.88 -17.04
C LEU A 152 8.45 -21.95 -18.24
N GLN A 153 9.64 -21.67 -18.78
CA GLN A 153 9.81 -20.88 -20.00
C GLN A 153 9.10 -21.54 -21.19
N ALA A 154 9.31 -22.84 -21.39
CA ALA A 154 8.63 -23.61 -22.42
C ALA A 154 7.10 -23.61 -22.24
N ALA A 155 6.60 -23.59 -21.00
CA ALA A 155 5.16 -23.47 -20.74
C ALA A 155 4.60 -22.11 -21.17
N VAL A 156 5.33 -21.02 -20.90
CA VAL A 156 4.96 -19.67 -21.32
C VAL A 156 5.07 -19.52 -22.85
N GLU A 157 6.09 -20.09 -23.47
CA GLU A 157 6.27 -20.08 -24.93
C GLU A 157 5.21 -20.90 -25.65
N ARG A 158 4.82 -22.06 -25.11
CA ARG A 158 3.64 -22.81 -25.57
C ARG A 158 2.34 -22.02 -25.40
N ALA A 159 2.30 -21.11 -24.42
CA ALA A 159 1.21 -20.16 -24.27
C ALA A 159 1.32 -18.95 -25.24
N GLY A 160 2.37 -18.84 -26.06
CA GLY A 160 2.53 -17.80 -27.08
C GLY A 160 3.11 -16.47 -26.57
N TYR A 161 3.79 -16.51 -25.42
CA TYR A 161 4.46 -15.37 -24.80
C TYR A 161 5.94 -15.69 -24.54
N THR A 162 6.76 -14.68 -24.30
CA THR A 162 8.19 -14.87 -24.00
C THR A 162 8.42 -14.76 -22.50
N ALA A 163 9.17 -15.68 -21.89
CA ALA A 163 9.53 -15.63 -20.48
C ALA A 163 11.05 -15.47 -20.27
N ARG A 164 11.45 -14.54 -19.41
CA ARG A 164 12.84 -14.39 -18.96
C ARG A 164 12.92 -14.51 -17.43
N PRO A 165 13.92 -15.21 -16.86
CA PRO A 165 14.12 -15.25 -15.42
C PRO A 165 14.45 -13.86 -14.86
N LEU A 166 13.83 -13.52 -13.73
CA LEU A 166 14.16 -12.32 -12.94
C LEU A 166 15.02 -12.65 -11.71
N THR A 167 15.01 -13.91 -11.25
CA THR A 167 15.78 -14.34 -10.09
C THR A 167 16.23 -15.79 -10.27
N THR A 168 17.53 -16.05 -10.10
CA THR A 168 18.09 -17.41 -10.06
C THR A 168 18.47 -17.72 -8.61
N PRO A 169 18.15 -18.90 -8.05
CA PRO A 169 18.40 -19.22 -6.63
C PRO A 169 19.87 -19.26 -6.19
N ALA A 170 20.83 -19.13 -7.11
CA ALA A 170 22.26 -19.33 -6.82
C ALA A 170 23.19 -18.22 -7.36
N ALA A 171 22.67 -17.08 -7.80
CA ALA A 171 23.51 -15.96 -8.23
C ALA A 171 23.75 -14.97 -7.08
N PRO A 172 24.97 -14.40 -6.93
CA PRO A 172 25.19 -13.27 -6.03
C PRO A 172 24.16 -12.18 -6.36
N ALA A 173 23.68 -11.49 -5.32
CA ALA A 173 22.62 -10.48 -5.38
C ALA A 173 22.61 -9.77 -6.74
N ALA A 174 21.48 -9.91 -7.46
CA ALA A 174 21.33 -9.35 -8.80
C ALA A 174 21.93 -7.93 -8.84
N PRO A 175 22.69 -7.57 -9.89
CA PRO A 175 23.28 -6.24 -9.98
C PRO A 175 22.18 -5.21 -9.73
N PRO A 176 22.44 -4.17 -8.93
CA PRO A 176 21.41 -3.21 -8.54
C PRO A 176 20.72 -2.70 -9.81
N LEU A 177 19.39 -2.84 -9.86
CA LEU A 177 18.58 -2.38 -10.98
C LEU A 177 19.02 -0.97 -11.34
N ASP A 178 19.62 -0.82 -12.53
CA ASP A 178 20.05 0.50 -12.98
C ASP A 178 18.82 1.28 -13.44
N PHE A 179 18.21 2.03 -12.51
CA PHE A 179 17.07 2.87 -12.78
C PHE A 179 17.30 3.82 -13.95
N ALA A 180 18.54 4.29 -14.16
CA ALA A 180 18.84 5.12 -15.31
C ALA A 180 18.69 4.34 -16.62
N ALA A 181 19.17 3.09 -16.67
CA ALA A 181 18.99 2.20 -17.80
C ALA A 181 17.54 1.78 -18.02
N GLU A 182 16.78 1.45 -16.96
CA GLU A 182 15.35 1.14 -17.06
C GLU A 182 14.53 2.36 -17.53
N GLU A 183 14.76 3.54 -16.96
CA GLU A 183 14.09 4.78 -17.34
C GLU A 183 14.45 5.18 -18.78
N ALA A 184 15.70 4.94 -19.21
CA ALA A 184 16.12 5.11 -20.60
C ALA A 184 15.48 4.08 -21.54
N ALA A 185 15.33 2.83 -21.11
CA ALA A 185 14.63 1.79 -21.85
C ALA A 185 13.15 2.13 -22.03
N TRP A 186 12.47 2.55 -20.95
CA TRP A 186 11.09 3.02 -20.98
C TRP A 186 10.93 4.24 -21.90
N ARG A 187 11.83 5.24 -21.81
CA ARG A 187 11.83 6.41 -22.70
C ARG A 187 12.04 6.03 -24.16
N ARG A 188 12.91 5.05 -24.47
CA ARG A 188 13.08 4.52 -25.83
C ARG A 188 11.84 3.79 -26.33
N ALA A 189 11.22 2.97 -25.47
CA ALA A 189 9.96 2.29 -25.79
C ALA A 189 8.81 3.29 -26.05
N LEU A 190 8.68 4.32 -25.19
CA LEU A 190 7.69 5.38 -25.37
C LEU A 190 7.91 6.15 -26.67
N ARG A 191 9.16 6.55 -26.96
CA ARG A 191 9.50 7.24 -28.22
C ARG A 191 9.12 6.41 -29.44
N ARG A 192 9.41 5.11 -29.45
CA ARG A 192 9.01 4.21 -30.54
C ARG A 192 7.49 4.14 -30.71
N ARG A 193 6.75 3.94 -29.62
CA ARG A 193 5.28 3.91 -29.64
C ARG A 193 4.68 5.25 -30.10
N LEU A 194 5.23 6.37 -29.64
CA LEU A 194 4.80 7.71 -30.09
C LEU A 194 5.12 7.95 -31.57
N ALA A 195 6.24 7.46 -32.08
CA ALA A 195 6.58 7.56 -33.50
C ALA A 195 5.60 6.76 -34.38
N VAL A 196 5.24 5.53 -33.97
CA VAL A 196 4.24 4.71 -34.66
C VAL A 196 2.85 5.38 -34.61
N LEU A 197 2.48 5.95 -33.46
CA LEU A 197 1.24 6.70 -33.33
C LEU A 197 1.25 7.95 -34.22
N ALA A 198 2.34 8.70 -34.26
CA ALA A 198 2.49 9.89 -35.09
C ALA A 198 2.37 9.53 -36.58
N LEU A 199 2.97 8.42 -37.01
CA LEU A 199 2.79 7.87 -38.36
C LEU A 199 1.31 7.54 -38.63
N GLY A 200 0.65 6.81 -37.71
CA GLY A 200 -0.76 6.47 -37.84
C GLY A 200 -1.66 7.69 -37.96
N VAL A 201 -1.46 8.71 -37.11
CA VAL A 201 -2.20 9.98 -37.15
C VAL A 201 -1.92 10.75 -38.45
N ALA A 202 -0.65 10.86 -38.85
CA ALA A 202 -0.25 11.57 -40.07
C ALA A 202 -0.85 10.95 -41.33
N LEU A 203 -1.02 9.62 -41.38
CA LEU A 203 -1.65 8.93 -42.50
C LEU A 203 -3.18 8.92 -42.40
N THR A 204 -3.74 8.83 -41.19
CA THR A 204 -5.19 8.78 -40.97
C THR A 204 -5.87 10.14 -41.21
N ILE A 205 -5.20 11.26 -40.89
CA ILE A 205 -5.78 12.60 -41.09
C ILE A 205 -6.14 12.83 -42.57
N PRO A 206 -5.23 12.65 -43.56
CA PRO A 206 -5.57 12.77 -44.97
C PRO A 206 -6.68 11.81 -45.42
N VAL A 207 -6.68 10.55 -44.94
CA VAL A 207 -7.74 9.58 -45.26
C VAL A 207 -9.10 10.10 -44.81
N VAL A 208 -9.20 10.58 -43.58
CA VAL A 208 -10.43 11.16 -43.03
C VAL A 208 -10.83 12.42 -43.79
N TRP A 209 -9.88 13.29 -44.13
CA TRP A 209 -10.16 14.49 -44.94
C TRP A 209 -10.71 14.14 -46.33
N ILE A 210 -10.09 13.21 -47.05
CA ILE A 210 -10.54 12.76 -48.37
C ILE A 210 -11.92 12.07 -48.28
N ALA A 211 -12.17 11.32 -47.22
CA ALA A 211 -13.45 10.64 -46.97
C ALA A 211 -14.58 11.63 -46.63
N ILE A 212 -14.32 12.59 -45.73
CA ILE A 212 -15.29 13.61 -45.28
C ILE A 212 -15.59 14.58 -46.41
N PHE A 213 -14.58 15.23 -46.99
CA PHE A 213 -14.83 16.30 -47.98
C PHE A 213 -15.21 15.78 -49.36
N ARG A 214 -15.34 14.45 -49.53
CA ARG A 214 -15.61 13.77 -50.80
C ARG A 214 -14.83 14.42 -51.95
N MET A 215 -13.54 14.67 -51.71
CA MET A 215 -12.70 15.39 -52.66
C MET A 215 -12.69 14.60 -53.98
N ASP A 216 -13.22 15.22 -55.03
CA ASP A 216 -13.36 14.58 -56.33
C ASP A 216 -11.99 14.62 -57.04
N MET A 217 -11.13 13.69 -56.64
CA MET A 217 -9.78 13.54 -57.15
C MET A 217 -9.70 12.34 -58.06
N LEU A 218 -8.94 12.48 -59.16
CA LEU A 218 -8.58 11.35 -60.00
C LEU A 218 -7.86 10.30 -59.12
N TYR A 219 -8.33 9.06 -59.18
CA TYR A 219 -7.82 7.94 -58.38
C TYR A 219 -8.02 8.06 -56.86
N ARG A 220 -9.07 8.76 -56.39
CA ARG A 220 -9.43 8.89 -54.97
C ARG A 220 -9.28 7.57 -54.18
N ASP A 221 -9.88 6.49 -54.64
CA ASP A 221 -9.84 5.21 -53.91
C ASP A 221 -8.45 4.56 -53.88
N TYR A 222 -7.61 4.80 -54.89
CA TYR A 222 -6.21 4.37 -54.88
C TYR A 222 -5.38 5.17 -53.89
N TRP A 223 -5.65 6.47 -53.72
CA TRP A 223 -5.02 7.28 -52.66
C TRP A 223 -5.45 6.82 -51.27
N LEU A 224 -6.75 6.54 -51.08
CA LEU A 224 -7.27 6.00 -49.83
C LEU A 224 -6.63 4.65 -49.50
N LEU A 225 -6.48 3.77 -50.49
CA LEU A 225 -5.75 2.50 -50.34
C LEU A 225 -4.28 2.73 -49.97
N ALA A 226 -3.57 3.57 -50.71
CA ALA A 226 -2.15 3.85 -50.50
C ALA A 226 -1.84 4.43 -49.11
N LEU A 227 -2.74 5.25 -48.58
CA LEU A 227 -2.60 5.84 -47.24
C LEU A 227 -3.05 4.87 -46.13
N THR A 228 -4.07 4.05 -46.38
CA THR A 228 -4.64 3.13 -45.37
C THR A 228 -3.83 1.84 -45.25
N ALA A 229 -3.23 1.34 -46.33
CA ALA A 229 -2.46 0.10 -46.30
C ALA A 229 -1.29 0.13 -45.30
N PRO A 230 -0.47 1.20 -45.19
CA PRO A 230 0.57 1.29 -44.16
C PRO A 230 -0.01 1.40 -42.75
N VAL A 231 -1.17 2.05 -42.57
CA VAL A 231 -1.84 2.09 -41.25
C VAL A 231 -2.27 0.68 -40.84
N TRP A 232 -2.89 -0.07 -41.75
CA TRP A 232 -3.29 -1.45 -41.51
C TRP A 232 -2.07 -2.38 -41.27
N ALA A 233 -1.04 -2.30 -42.11
CA ALA A 233 0.10 -3.21 -42.05
C ALA A 233 1.10 -2.88 -40.93
N ILE A 234 1.43 -1.60 -40.69
CA ILE A 234 2.48 -1.18 -39.75
C ILE A 234 1.89 -0.87 -38.38
N VAL A 235 0.92 0.05 -38.31
CA VAL A 235 0.29 0.44 -37.04
C VAL A 235 -0.58 -0.70 -36.51
N GLY A 236 -1.28 -1.40 -37.40
CA GLY A 236 -2.11 -2.56 -37.07
C GLY A 236 -1.33 -3.83 -36.72
N TRP A 237 -0.02 -3.89 -37.00
CA TRP A 237 0.79 -5.11 -36.86
C TRP A 237 0.72 -5.75 -35.46
N GLU A 238 0.73 -4.92 -34.41
CA GLU A 238 0.64 -5.39 -33.03
C GLU A 238 -0.66 -6.17 -32.79
N PHE A 239 -1.78 -5.68 -33.32
CA PHE A 239 -3.09 -6.32 -33.21
C PHE A 239 -3.20 -7.58 -34.07
N HIS A 240 -2.70 -7.55 -35.31
CA HIS A 240 -2.72 -8.72 -36.19
C HIS A 240 -1.89 -9.88 -35.61
N ARG A 241 -0.70 -9.58 -35.10
CA ARG A 241 0.15 -10.58 -34.44
C ARG A 241 -0.46 -11.09 -33.13
N GLY A 242 -1.16 -10.23 -32.38
CA GLY A 242 -1.91 -10.61 -31.17
C GLY A 242 -3.08 -11.54 -31.50
N ALA A 243 -3.88 -11.19 -32.50
CA ALA A 243 -5.00 -11.98 -33.00
C ALA A 243 -4.55 -13.35 -33.52
N LEU A 244 -3.49 -13.40 -34.34
CA LEU A 244 -2.96 -14.66 -34.87
C LEU A 244 -2.51 -15.60 -33.75
N ARG A 245 -1.83 -15.06 -32.72
CA ARG A 245 -1.47 -15.83 -31.53
C ARG A 245 -2.72 -16.34 -30.80
N ALA A 246 -3.71 -15.48 -30.56
CA ALA A 246 -4.96 -15.87 -29.89
C ALA A 246 -5.69 -17.01 -30.64
N THR A 247 -5.81 -16.90 -31.96
CA THR A 247 -6.47 -17.88 -32.83
C THR A 247 -5.73 -19.22 -32.87
N ARG A 248 -4.38 -19.20 -33.00
CA ARG A 248 -3.54 -20.43 -32.97
C ARG A 248 -3.79 -21.25 -31.70
N HIS A 249 -4.20 -20.59 -30.64
CA HIS A 249 -4.41 -21.19 -29.34
C HIS A 249 -5.89 -21.26 -28.91
N ARG A 250 -6.83 -21.14 -29.87
CA ARG A 250 -8.28 -21.27 -29.66
C ARG A 250 -8.83 -20.34 -28.58
N THR A 251 -8.32 -19.11 -28.54
CA THR A 251 -8.83 -18.05 -27.65
C THR A 251 -9.17 -16.81 -28.44
N ALA A 252 -10.07 -15.99 -27.92
CA ALA A 252 -10.36 -14.66 -28.46
C ALA A 252 -9.88 -13.60 -27.48
N THR A 253 -9.24 -12.56 -28.00
CA THR A 253 -8.79 -11.40 -27.24
C THR A 253 -9.30 -10.12 -27.88
N MET A 254 -9.03 -8.98 -27.24
CA MET A 254 -9.24 -7.66 -27.83
C MET A 254 -8.58 -7.55 -29.21
N ASP A 255 -7.34 -8.04 -29.33
CA ASP A 255 -6.57 -7.98 -30.58
C ASP A 255 -7.32 -8.72 -31.70
N THR A 256 -8.04 -9.80 -31.37
CA THR A 256 -8.92 -10.52 -32.31
C THR A 256 -10.06 -9.64 -32.82
N LEU A 257 -10.76 -8.91 -31.95
CA LEU A 257 -11.88 -8.05 -32.34
C LEU A 257 -11.42 -6.93 -33.28
N VAL A 258 -10.32 -6.27 -32.93
CA VAL A 258 -9.74 -5.15 -33.68
C VAL A 258 -9.22 -5.62 -35.03
N SER A 259 -8.41 -6.68 -35.02
CA SER A 259 -7.85 -7.26 -36.23
C SER A 259 -8.97 -7.72 -37.17
N LEU A 260 -10.00 -8.41 -36.67
CA LEU A 260 -11.09 -8.89 -37.51
C LEU A 260 -11.89 -7.73 -38.11
N GLY A 261 -12.34 -6.78 -37.30
CA GLY A 261 -13.13 -5.64 -37.76
C GLY A 261 -12.39 -4.76 -38.77
N SER A 262 -11.11 -4.44 -38.50
CA SER A 262 -10.31 -3.60 -39.39
C SER A 262 -9.93 -4.31 -40.70
N THR A 263 -9.68 -5.62 -40.64
CA THR A 263 -9.32 -6.43 -41.82
C THR A 263 -10.53 -6.66 -42.72
N VAL A 264 -11.70 -6.95 -42.17
CA VAL A 264 -12.94 -7.09 -42.98
C VAL A 264 -13.24 -5.79 -43.71
N ALA A 265 -13.20 -4.64 -43.02
CA ALA A 265 -13.41 -3.33 -43.64
C ALA A 265 -12.35 -3.02 -44.71
N PHE A 266 -11.08 -3.36 -44.46
CA PHE A 266 -9.98 -3.11 -45.40
C PHE A 266 -10.08 -3.96 -46.67
N LEU A 267 -10.26 -5.28 -46.52
CA LEU A 267 -10.36 -6.21 -47.65
C LEU A 267 -11.59 -5.94 -48.51
N TYR A 268 -12.73 -5.61 -47.88
CA TYR A 268 -13.91 -5.17 -48.61
C TYR A 268 -13.61 -3.89 -49.41
N SER A 269 -12.93 -2.91 -48.81
CA SER A 269 -12.61 -1.65 -49.48
C SER A 269 -11.67 -1.84 -50.68
N ILE A 270 -10.74 -2.79 -50.60
CA ILE A 270 -9.90 -3.20 -51.74
C ILE A 270 -10.79 -3.71 -52.88
N GLY A 271 -11.70 -4.65 -52.61
CA GLY A 271 -12.62 -5.14 -53.63
C GLY A 271 -13.50 -4.02 -54.22
N ALA A 272 -14.06 -3.18 -53.35
CA ALA A 272 -14.92 -2.05 -53.72
C ALA A 272 -14.22 -1.03 -54.61
N THR A 273 -12.90 -0.85 -54.44
CA THR A 273 -12.06 0.03 -55.28
C THR A 273 -12.06 -0.42 -56.76
N PHE A 274 -12.15 -1.72 -57.02
CA PHE A 274 -12.17 -2.26 -58.38
C PHE A 274 -13.58 -2.38 -58.97
N THR A 275 -14.61 -2.43 -58.12
CA THR A 275 -16.02 -2.56 -58.56
C THR A 275 -16.77 -1.24 -58.57
N GLY A 276 -16.19 -0.15 -58.08
CA GLY A 276 -16.83 1.17 -57.98
C GLY A 276 -17.89 1.26 -56.87
N HIS A 277 -17.81 0.41 -55.84
CA HIS A 277 -18.69 0.48 -54.67
C HIS A 277 -18.10 1.40 -53.58
N ASP A 278 -18.93 1.84 -52.64
CA ASP A 278 -18.48 2.67 -51.52
C ASP A 278 -17.37 1.96 -50.72
N THR A 279 -16.28 2.68 -50.46
CA THR A 279 -15.12 2.20 -49.71
C THR A 279 -15.20 2.60 -48.23
N PHE A 280 -14.54 1.83 -47.35
CA PHE A 280 -14.51 2.01 -45.89
C PHE A 280 -13.07 2.11 -45.34
N TYR A 281 -12.16 2.66 -46.15
CA TYR A 281 -10.76 2.86 -45.79
C TYR A 281 -10.58 3.76 -44.55
N ASP A 282 -11.44 4.77 -44.43
CA ASP A 282 -11.52 5.67 -43.28
C ASP A 282 -11.86 4.91 -41.99
N VAL A 283 -12.81 3.98 -42.05
CA VAL A 283 -13.19 3.13 -40.90
C VAL A 283 -11.98 2.31 -40.42
N THR A 284 -11.26 1.65 -41.34
CA THR A 284 -10.04 0.90 -40.99
C THR A 284 -8.97 1.79 -40.36
N ALA A 285 -8.63 2.92 -41.01
CA ALA A 285 -7.57 3.81 -40.56
C ALA A 285 -7.87 4.43 -39.19
N VAL A 286 -9.10 4.90 -38.99
CA VAL A 286 -9.57 5.50 -37.74
C VAL A 286 -9.58 4.47 -36.62
N ILE A 287 -10.15 3.27 -36.83
CA ILE A 287 -10.20 2.22 -35.79
C ILE A 287 -8.79 1.89 -35.31
N ILE A 288 -7.86 1.58 -36.21
CA ILE A 288 -6.50 1.18 -35.83
C ILE A 288 -5.79 2.31 -35.09
N THR A 289 -5.86 3.54 -35.60
CA THR A 289 -5.15 4.67 -35.00
C THR A 289 -5.71 5.06 -33.63
N PHE A 290 -7.04 5.09 -33.44
CA PHE A 290 -7.64 5.41 -32.14
C PHE A 290 -7.41 4.33 -31.09
N ILE A 291 -7.47 3.05 -31.47
CA ILE A 291 -7.21 1.96 -30.54
C ILE A 291 -5.72 1.92 -30.18
N TYR A 292 -4.83 2.20 -31.14
CA TYR A 292 -3.40 2.34 -30.87
C TYR A 292 -3.11 3.54 -29.95
N LEU A 293 -3.78 4.68 -30.14
CA LEU A 293 -3.74 5.81 -29.20
C LEU A 293 -4.12 5.36 -27.78
N GLY A 294 -5.20 4.59 -27.64
CA GLY A 294 -5.60 3.98 -26.36
C GLY A 294 -4.48 3.14 -25.73
N LYS A 295 -3.78 2.32 -26.52
CA LYS A 295 -2.63 1.51 -26.07
C LYS A 295 -1.43 2.37 -25.64
N VAL A 296 -1.15 3.47 -26.35
CA VAL A 296 -0.09 4.41 -25.95
C VAL A 296 -0.45 5.11 -24.64
N LEU A 297 -1.70 5.55 -24.49
CA LEU A 297 -2.19 6.15 -23.24
C LEU A 297 -2.10 5.14 -22.08
N GLU A 298 -2.49 3.88 -22.30
CA GLU A 298 -2.32 2.77 -21.36
C GLU A 298 -0.83 2.57 -20.97
N PHE A 299 0.09 2.65 -21.93
CA PHE A 299 1.52 2.49 -21.64
C PHE A 299 2.07 3.64 -20.79
N ILE A 300 1.71 4.90 -21.11
CA ILE A 300 2.09 6.09 -20.34
C ILE A 300 1.52 6.00 -18.92
N ALA A 301 0.27 5.57 -18.81
CA ALA A 301 -0.45 5.38 -17.56
C ALA A 301 0.26 4.41 -16.61
N LYS A 302 0.54 3.20 -17.11
CA LYS A 302 1.28 2.16 -16.37
C LYS A 302 2.64 2.70 -15.93
N GLY A 303 3.36 3.37 -16.84
CA GLY A 303 4.63 4.03 -16.53
C GLY A 303 4.54 5.01 -15.36
N ARG A 304 3.49 5.84 -15.29
CA ARG A 304 3.28 6.81 -14.19
C ARG A 304 2.82 6.17 -12.89
N ALA A 305 2.03 5.11 -12.97
CA ALA A 305 1.57 4.36 -11.80
C ALA A 305 2.75 3.65 -11.12
N SER A 306 3.66 3.05 -11.90
CA SER A 306 4.86 2.38 -11.37
C SER A 306 5.94 3.35 -10.85
N ALA A 307 5.78 4.67 -11.05
CA ALA A 307 6.78 5.66 -10.66
C ALA A 307 6.93 5.83 -9.14
N ALA A 308 5.87 5.60 -8.35
CA ALA A 308 5.93 5.70 -6.88
C ALA A 308 6.86 4.61 -6.31
N ILE A 309 6.75 3.40 -6.83
CA ILE A 309 7.59 2.26 -6.44
C ILE A 309 9.02 2.46 -6.91
N ARG A 310 9.23 2.97 -8.14
CA ARG A 310 10.58 3.34 -8.61
C ARG A 310 11.26 4.37 -7.72
N ARG A 311 10.52 5.36 -7.21
CA ARG A 311 11.06 6.34 -6.25
C ARG A 311 11.51 5.67 -4.96
N LEU A 312 10.69 4.77 -4.41
CA LEU A 312 11.01 4.02 -3.20
C LEU A 312 12.27 3.15 -3.39
N MET A 313 12.37 2.43 -4.52
CA MET A 313 13.54 1.60 -4.82
C MET A 313 14.81 2.42 -5.12
N GLY A 314 14.66 3.64 -5.65
CA GLY A 314 15.77 4.57 -5.87
C GLY A 314 16.35 5.18 -4.59
N LEU A 315 15.78 4.89 -3.42
CA LEU A 315 16.30 5.33 -2.12
C LEU A 315 17.45 4.46 -1.62
N ALA A 316 17.56 3.22 -2.11
CA ALA A 316 18.63 2.31 -1.72
C ALA A 316 19.95 2.77 -2.35
N PRO A 317 20.97 3.13 -1.54
CA PRO A 317 22.28 3.52 -2.07
C PRO A 317 23.00 2.34 -2.73
N LYS A 318 23.74 2.63 -3.81
CA LYS A 318 24.41 1.62 -4.64
C LYS A 318 25.77 1.20 -4.10
N THR A 319 26.40 2.09 -3.35
CA THR A 319 27.75 1.94 -2.80
C THR A 319 27.73 2.26 -1.32
N ALA A 320 28.59 1.60 -0.56
CA ALA A 320 28.86 1.88 0.84
C ALA A 320 30.35 2.12 1.02
N ARG A 321 30.71 3.09 1.87
CA ARG A 321 32.09 3.28 2.28
C ARG A 321 32.34 2.49 3.54
N VAL A 322 33.14 1.43 3.44
CA VAL A 322 33.48 0.55 4.57
C VAL A 322 34.90 0.82 5.03
N VAL A 323 35.14 0.68 6.33
CA VAL A 323 36.46 0.74 6.96
C VAL A 323 36.87 -0.68 7.31
N ARG A 324 37.82 -1.23 6.54
CA ARG A 324 38.40 -2.56 6.78
C ARG A 324 39.91 -2.39 6.95
N ASN A 325 40.48 -2.98 8.01
CA ASN A 325 41.90 -2.83 8.36
C ASN A 325 42.37 -1.35 8.48
N GLY A 326 41.49 -0.46 8.95
CA GLY A 326 41.80 0.96 9.10
C GLY A 326 41.81 1.77 7.80
N VAL A 327 41.47 1.17 6.65
CA VAL A 327 41.42 1.83 5.35
C VAL A 327 39.98 2.01 4.89
N GLU A 328 39.63 3.23 4.47
CA GLU A 328 38.35 3.55 3.83
C GLU A 328 38.33 3.03 2.38
N MET A 329 37.30 2.26 2.02
CA MET A 329 37.10 1.78 0.64
C MET A 329 35.62 1.85 0.25
N ASP A 330 35.37 2.26 -0.99
CA ASP A 330 34.02 2.26 -1.57
C ASP A 330 33.74 0.90 -2.20
N VAL A 331 32.75 0.18 -1.65
CA VAL A 331 32.32 -1.13 -2.13
C VAL A 331 30.86 -1.06 -2.61
N PRO A 332 30.46 -1.90 -3.58
CA PRO A 332 29.04 -2.10 -3.89
C PRO A 332 28.28 -2.53 -2.62
N VAL A 333 27.08 -2.00 -2.40
CA VAL A 333 26.30 -2.26 -1.16
C VAL A 333 26.06 -3.76 -0.92
N GLY A 334 25.96 -4.57 -1.98
CA GLY A 334 25.80 -6.03 -1.88
C GLY A 334 27.04 -6.79 -1.39
N GLN A 335 28.19 -6.11 -1.22
CA GLN A 335 29.42 -6.68 -0.68
C GLN A 335 29.68 -6.27 0.79
N VAL A 336 28.76 -5.51 1.39
CA VAL A 336 28.77 -5.18 2.82
C VAL A 336 28.31 -6.40 3.60
N VAL A 337 29.06 -6.77 4.63
CA VAL A 337 28.75 -7.91 5.52
C VAL A 337 28.38 -7.41 6.91
N PRO A 338 27.57 -8.16 7.68
CA PRO A 338 27.32 -7.82 9.09
C PRO A 338 28.63 -7.69 9.86
N GLY A 339 28.74 -6.67 10.69
CA GLY A 339 29.94 -6.30 11.43
C GLY A 339 30.87 -5.30 10.74
N ASP A 340 30.69 -5.03 9.44
CA ASP A 340 31.46 -3.98 8.75
C ASP A 340 31.22 -2.60 9.41
N LEU A 341 32.28 -1.80 9.52
CA LEU A 341 32.17 -0.39 9.93
C LEU A 341 31.95 0.47 8.70
N VAL A 342 30.76 1.04 8.58
CA VAL A 342 30.34 1.90 7.48
C VAL A 342 30.52 3.36 7.89
N LEU A 343 31.22 4.13 7.07
CA LEU A 343 31.40 5.55 7.26
C LEU A 343 30.35 6.33 6.46
N VAL A 344 29.55 7.16 7.15
CA VAL A 344 28.47 7.95 6.53
C VAL A 344 28.76 9.44 6.73
N ARG A 345 28.96 10.19 5.64
CA ARG A 345 29.26 11.64 5.70
C ARG A 345 27.98 12.47 5.74
N PRO A 346 28.07 13.76 6.11
CA PRO A 346 26.95 14.69 6.01
C PRO A 346 26.41 14.73 4.57
N GLY A 347 25.11 14.56 4.41
CA GLY A 347 24.42 14.47 3.12
C GLY A 347 24.36 13.07 2.50
N ASP A 348 25.16 12.12 2.99
CA ASP A 348 25.13 10.74 2.48
C ASP A 348 23.87 10.01 2.98
N ARG A 349 23.46 9.02 2.19
CA ARG A 349 22.45 8.04 2.62
C ARG A 349 23.13 6.93 3.42
N ILE A 350 22.50 6.53 4.51
CA ILE A 350 22.93 5.37 5.29
C ILE A 350 22.71 4.11 4.45
N PRO A 351 23.72 3.26 4.18
CA PRO A 351 23.57 2.20 3.20
C PRO A 351 22.98 0.89 3.68
N VAL A 352 23.09 0.60 4.97
CA VAL A 352 22.60 -0.63 5.61
C VAL A 352 22.07 -0.29 7.00
N ASP A 353 21.27 -1.17 7.58
CA ASP A 353 20.79 -0.97 8.96
C ASP A 353 21.90 -1.34 9.94
N GLY A 354 22.00 -0.60 11.04
CA GLY A 354 23.05 -0.84 12.02
C GLY A 354 23.00 0.11 13.21
N THR A 355 24.03 0.05 14.03
CA THR A 355 24.16 0.84 15.26
C THR A 355 25.32 1.82 15.14
N VAL A 356 25.10 3.08 15.55
CA VAL A 356 26.16 4.10 15.58
C VAL A 356 27.19 3.71 16.63
N VAL A 357 28.45 3.65 16.22
CA VAL A 357 29.57 3.30 17.11
C VAL A 357 30.36 4.53 17.54
N ASP A 358 30.37 5.56 16.69
CA ASP A 358 31.15 6.78 16.88
C ASP A 358 30.55 7.91 16.02
N GLY A 359 30.62 9.14 16.54
CA GLY A 359 30.01 10.33 15.95
C GLY A 359 28.58 10.62 16.44
N ALA A 360 28.10 11.83 16.15
CA ALA A 360 26.75 12.27 16.42
C ALA A 360 26.22 13.12 15.26
N SER A 361 24.96 12.93 14.88
CA SER A 361 24.34 13.68 13.78
C SER A 361 22.81 13.59 13.84
N ALA A 362 22.14 14.56 13.25
CA ALA A 362 20.72 14.45 12.93
C ALA A 362 20.52 13.61 11.65
N VAL A 363 19.63 12.63 11.73
CA VAL A 363 19.26 11.75 10.62
C VAL A 363 17.82 12.02 10.20
N ASP A 364 17.62 12.26 8.92
CA ASP A 364 16.31 12.45 8.32
C ASP A 364 15.73 11.12 7.88
N GLU A 365 14.81 10.63 8.71
CA GLU A 365 14.07 9.39 8.52
C GLU A 365 12.72 9.63 7.82
N SER A 366 12.42 10.86 7.37
CA SER A 366 11.11 11.27 6.83
C SER A 366 10.60 10.41 5.69
N MET A 367 11.50 9.82 4.90
CA MET A 367 11.14 8.99 3.76
C MET A 367 10.63 7.59 4.15
N ILE A 368 10.97 7.11 5.33
CA ILE A 368 10.59 5.78 5.84
C ILE A 368 9.55 5.93 6.95
N THR A 369 9.81 6.84 7.90
CA THR A 369 8.91 7.08 9.03
C THR A 369 7.81 8.07 8.67
N GLY A 370 8.02 9.00 7.74
CA GLY A 370 7.07 10.07 7.44
C GLY A 370 7.13 11.26 8.40
N GLU A 371 8.10 11.32 9.33
CA GLU A 371 8.28 12.50 10.20
C GLU A 371 9.19 13.53 9.55
N SER A 372 8.71 14.78 9.47
CA SER A 372 9.44 15.86 8.82
C SER A 372 10.63 16.39 9.63
N ILE A 373 10.72 16.02 10.92
CA ILE A 373 11.75 16.50 11.84
C ILE A 373 12.87 15.44 11.91
N PRO A 374 14.13 15.81 11.60
CA PRO A 374 15.27 14.92 11.76
C PRO A 374 15.45 14.46 13.22
N VAL A 375 15.87 13.21 13.41
CA VAL A 375 16.09 12.59 14.72
C VAL A 375 17.58 12.63 15.04
N ASP A 376 17.93 13.09 16.24
CA ASP A 376 19.32 13.07 16.71
C ASP A 376 19.79 11.64 17.00
N LYS A 377 21.00 11.31 16.54
CA LYS A 377 21.62 9.99 16.72
C LYS A 377 23.04 10.15 17.27
N GLY A 378 23.38 9.36 18.28
CA GLY A 378 24.71 9.23 18.86
C GLY A 378 25.12 7.77 19.07
N PRO A 379 26.29 7.52 19.69
CA PRO A 379 26.80 6.17 19.91
C PRO A 379 25.82 5.29 20.69
N GLY A 380 25.52 4.10 20.16
CA GLY A 380 24.52 3.18 20.70
C GLY A 380 23.16 3.25 20.01
N ASP A 381 22.86 4.33 19.28
CA ASP A 381 21.56 4.49 18.62
C ASP A 381 21.48 3.69 17.31
N PRO A 382 20.31 3.11 17.00
CA PRO A 382 20.06 2.42 15.75
C PRO A 382 19.81 3.43 14.60
N VAL A 383 20.28 3.06 13.42
CA VAL A 383 20.06 3.80 12.16
C VAL A 383 19.54 2.88 11.07
N ILE A 384 18.69 3.45 10.20
CA ILE A 384 17.96 2.72 9.17
C ILE A 384 18.57 3.00 7.79
N GLY A 385 18.82 1.96 7.00
CA GLY A 385 19.29 2.06 5.63
C GLY A 385 18.31 2.83 4.72
N GLY A 386 18.85 3.72 3.89
CA GLY A 386 18.12 4.61 2.97
C GLY A 386 17.78 6.00 3.52
N THR A 387 17.90 6.19 4.84
CA THR A 387 17.74 7.49 5.51
C THR A 387 18.92 8.43 5.22
N VAL A 388 18.73 9.73 5.43
CA VAL A 388 19.72 10.74 5.04
C VAL A 388 20.40 11.33 6.27
N ASN A 389 21.72 11.18 6.35
CA ASN A 389 22.53 11.84 7.36
C ASN A 389 22.65 13.34 7.05
N LYS A 390 22.43 14.25 8.01
CA LYS A 390 22.42 15.70 7.74
C LYS A 390 23.74 16.41 8.01
N HIS A 391 24.27 16.32 9.23
CA HIS A 391 25.26 17.31 9.70
C HIS A 391 26.60 16.72 10.15
N GLY A 392 26.59 15.61 10.89
CA GLY A 392 27.79 14.97 11.46
C GLY A 392 28.27 13.77 10.67
N LEU A 393 29.50 13.34 10.93
CA LEU A 393 30.05 12.08 10.43
C LEU A 393 29.59 10.95 11.36
N LEU A 394 29.03 9.88 10.81
CA LEU A 394 28.65 8.69 11.58
C LEU A 394 29.51 7.50 11.17
N LYS A 395 30.02 6.77 12.15
CA LYS A 395 30.48 5.39 11.95
C LYS A 395 29.38 4.45 12.43
N VAL A 396 28.90 3.62 11.52
CA VAL A 396 27.79 2.70 11.76
C VAL A 396 28.30 1.28 11.63
N ARG A 397 28.08 0.44 12.63
CA ARG A 397 28.33 -1.00 12.53
C ARG A 397 27.15 -1.65 11.83
N ALA A 398 27.39 -2.26 10.68
CA ALA A 398 26.36 -2.97 9.92
C ALA A 398 25.80 -4.15 10.72
N GLU A 399 24.47 -4.23 10.85
CA GLU A 399 23.80 -5.37 11.51
C GLU A 399 22.97 -6.15 10.51
N LYS A 400 22.08 -5.47 9.77
CA LYS A 400 21.26 -6.08 8.71
C LYS A 400 21.70 -5.55 7.36
N VAL A 401 22.00 -6.45 6.42
CA VAL A 401 22.52 -6.12 5.09
C VAL A 401 21.68 -6.79 3.99
N GLY A 402 21.76 -6.26 2.77
CA GLY A 402 21.08 -6.84 1.61
C GLY A 402 19.57 -6.97 1.82
N ARG A 403 19.05 -8.20 1.70
CA ARG A 403 17.60 -8.51 1.78
C ARG A 403 17.01 -8.33 3.18
N ASP A 404 17.86 -8.30 4.20
CA ASP A 404 17.44 -8.26 5.61
C ASP A 404 17.30 -6.81 6.14
N THR A 405 17.68 -5.81 5.34
CA THR A 405 17.45 -4.39 5.67
C THR A 405 15.95 -4.04 5.65
N GLN A 406 15.53 -3.10 6.50
CA GLN A 406 14.16 -2.60 6.54
C GLN A 406 13.70 -2.09 5.16
N LEU A 407 14.52 -1.30 4.47
CA LEU A 407 14.17 -0.80 3.14
C LEU A 407 13.98 -1.95 2.12
N ALA A 408 14.82 -2.98 2.15
CA ALA A 408 14.65 -4.14 1.25
C ALA A 408 13.40 -4.94 1.58
N GLN A 409 13.06 -5.09 2.87
CA GLN A 409 11.80 -5.70 3.30
C GLN A 409 10.59 -4.89 2.82
N ILE A 410 10.61 -3.56 2.96
CA ILE A 410 9.56 -2.67 2.44
C ILE A 410 9.39 -2.86 0.93
N ILE A 411 10.50 -2.84 0.16
CA ILE A 411 10.47 -3.04 -1.29
C ILE A 411 9.86 -4.40 -1.64
N ARG A 412 10.28 -5.47 -0.96
CA ARG A 412 9.76 -6.83 -1.17
C ARG A 412 8.27 -6.91 -0.88
N LEU A 413 7.82 -6.35 0.25
CA LEU A 413 6.40 -6.30 0.62
C LEU A 413 5.57 -5.55 -0.43
N VAL A 414 6.05 -4.40 -0.90
CA VAL A 414 5.41 -3.63 -1.97
C VAL A 414 5.36 -4.42 -3.29
N GLN A 415 6.41 -5.17 -3.63
CA GLN A 415 6.47 -6.00 -4.83
C GLN A 415 5.51 -7.20 -4.75
N LEU A 416 5.52 -7.94 -3.64
CA LEU A 416 4.58 -9.03 -3.34
C LEU A 416 3.14 -8.52 -3.44
N ALA A 417 2.90 -7.29 -3.00
CA ALA A 417 1.60 -6.68 -3.05
C ALA A 417 1.07 -6.42 -4.47
N GLN A 418 1.98 -6.22 -5.42
CA GLN A 418 1.58 -6.04 -6.81
C GLN A 418 1.12 -7.36 -7.41
N THR A 419 1.73 -8.47 -7.04
CA THR A 419 1.50 -9.75 -7.72
C THR A 419 0.19 -10.42 -7.26
N ALA A 420 -0.24 -10.19 -6.02
CA ALA A 420 -1.46 -10.79 -5.49
C ALA A 420 -2.74 -10.13 -6.04
N LYS A 421 -3.60 -10.94 -6.66
CA LYS A 421 -4.84 -10.49 -7.30
C LYS A 421 -5.97 -10.29 -6.30
N ALA A 422 -6.58 -9.11 -6.32
CA ALA A 422 -7.82 -8.86 -5.56
C ALA A 422 -9.00 -9.69 -6.11
N PRO A 423 -9.93 -10.16 -5.27
CA PRO A 423 -11.17 -10.81 -5.71
C PRO A 423 -11.94 -10.00 -6.78
N VAL A 424 -12.00 -8.67 -6.63
CA VAL A 424 -12.61 -7.77 -7.61
C VAL A 424 -11.92 -7.80 -8.99
N GLN A 425 -10.62 -8.08 -9.05
CA GLN A 425 -9.89 -8.30 -10.30
C GLN A 425 -10.28 -9.63 -10.95
N GLN A 426 -10.48 -10.68 -10.15
CA GLN A 426 -10.94 -11.97 -10.65
C GLN A 426 -12.34 -11.89 -11.26
N LEU A 427 -13.21 -11.04 -10.71
CA LEU A 427 -14.52 -10.74 -11.29
C LEU A 427 -14.37 -10.09 -12.68
N ALA A 428 -13.53 -9.06 -12.82
CA ALA A 428 -13.26 -8.40 -14.10
C ALA A 428 -12.71 -9.39 -15.15
N ASP A 429 -11.81 -10.28 -14.74
CA ASP A 429 -11.31 -11.36 -15.59
C ASP A 429 -12.46 -12.29 -16.01
N ARG A 430 -13.28 -12.77 -15.07
CA ARG A 430 -14.41 -13.68 -15.34
C ARG A 430 -15.40 -13.07 -16.33
N VAL A 431 -15.78 -11.80 -16.14
CA VAL A 431 -16.65 -11.07 -17.07
C VAL A 431 -16.00 -11.01 -18.46
N SER A 432 -14.72 -10.68 -18.56
CA SER A 432 -14.01 -10.61 -19.86
C SER A 432 -14.00 -11.95 -20.62
N ALA A 433 -13.93 -13.08 -19.92
CA ALA A 433 -13.92 -14.41 -20.57
C ALA A 433 -15.24 -14.75 -21.26
N VAL A 434 -16.36 -14.27 -20.72
CA VAL A 434 -17.69 -14.50 -21.29
C VAL A 434 -18.04 -13.41 -22.31
N PHE A 435 -17.65 -12.18 -22.02
CA PHE A 435 -18.01 -11.01 -22.80
C PHE A 435 -17.44 -11.05 -24.23
N VAL A 436 -16.16 -11.39 -24.41
CA VAL A 436 -15.53 -11.38 -25.75
C VAL A 436 -16.18 -12.42 -26.70
N PRO A 437 -16.38 -13.70 -26.32
CA PRO A 437 -17.12 -14.64 -27.14
C PRO A 437 -18.57 -14.22 -27.40
N ALA A 438 -19.27 -13.68 -26.39
CA ALA A 438 -20.64 -13.21 -26.56
C ALA A 438 -20.74 -12.10 -27.62
N ILE A 439 -19.80 -11.17 -27.63
CA ILE A 439 -19.75 -10.08 -28.62
C ILE A 439 -19.49 -10.60 -30.04
N LEU A 440 -18.62 -11.60 -30.21
CA LEU A 440 -18.41 -12.24 -31.52
C LEU A 440 -19.71 -12.86 -32.04
N VAL A 441 -20.47 -13.54 -31.16
CA VAL A 441 -21.78 -14.10 -31.50
C VAL A 441 -22.78 -12.98 -31.83
N VAL A 442 -22.86 -11.91 -31.03
CA VAL A 442 -23.75 -10.77 -31.30
C VAL A 442 -23.40 -10.09 -32.63
N ALA A 443 -22.11 -9.93 -32.97
CA ALA A 443 -21.70 -9.38 -34.25
C ALA A 443 -22.11 -10.27 -35.43
N ALA A 444 -21.94 -11.59 -35.30
CA ALA A 444 -22.38 -12.55 -36.32
C ALA A 444 -23.91 -12.54 -36.48
N LEU A 445 -24.65 -12.55 -35.37
CA LEU A 445 -26.12 -12.45 -35.37
C LEU A 445 -26.61 -11.12 -35.93
N THR A 446 -25.88 -10.02 -35.68
CA THR A 446 -26.17 -8.72 -36.28
C THR A 446 -26.03 -8.80 -37.79
N PHE A 447 -24.91 -9.33 -38.30
CA PHE A 447 -24.71 -9.50 -39.73
C PHE A 447 -25.82 -10.34 -40.38
N VAL A 448 -26.12 -11.51 -39.82
CA VAL A 448 -27.16 -12.42 -40.33
C VAL A 448 -28.55 -11.81 -40.20
N GLY A 449 -28.87 -11.17 -39.09
CA GLY A 449 -30.17 -10.54 -38.84
C GLY A 449 -30.47 -9.43 -39.84
N TRP A 450 -29.46 -8.63 -40.20
CA TRP A 450 -29.60 -7.61 -41.24
C TRP A 450 -29.87 -8.21 -42.63
N LEU A 451 -29.21 -9.33 -42.96
CA LEU A 451 -29.48 -10.07 -44.20
C LEU A 451 -30.92 -10.62 -44.23
N LEU A 452 -31.35 -11.24 -43.13
CA LEU A 452 -32.72 -11.79 -43.00
C LEU A 452 -33.80 -10.70 -43.02
N ALA A 453 -33.48 -9.50 -42.53
CA ALA A 453 -34.36 -8.33 -42.60
C ALA A 453 -34.40 -7.66 -44.00
N GLY A 454 -33.80 -8.30 -45.02
CA GLY A 454 -33.79 -7.80 -46.41
C GLY A 454 -32.91 -6.58 -46.63
N ARG A 455 -31.97 -6.29 -45.72
CA ARG A 455 -31.00 -5.18 -45.88
C ARG A 455 -29.78 -5.64 -46.67
N SER A 456 -29.02 -4.68 -47.20
CA SER A 456 -27.82 -4.99 -47.98
C SER A 456 -26.74 -5.68 -47.13
N PRO A 457 -25.95 -6.61 -47.70
CA PRO A 457 -24.84 -7.24 -47.00
C PRO A 457 -23.82 -6.22 -46.44
N VAL A 458 -23.65 -5.10 -47.14
CA VAL A 458 -22.79 -3.99 -46.73
C VAL A 458 -23.31 -3.35 -45.44
N ALA A 459 -24.61 -3.09 -45.34
CA ALA A 459 -25.20 -2.50 -44.13
C ALA A 459 -25.08 -3.44 -42.92
N GLY A 460 -25.29 -4.75 -43.13
CA GLY A 460 -25.07 -5.76 -42.10
C GLY A 460 -23.60 -5.84 -41.65
N MET A 461 -22.65 -5.74 -42.59
CA MET A 461 -21.22 -5.72 -42.30
C MET A 461 -20.85 -4.49 -41.45
N VAL A 462 -21.32 -3.30 -41.82
CA VAL A 462 -21.04 -2.05 -41.09
C VAL A 462 -21.58 -2.13 -39.65
N ALA A 463 -22.80 -2.63 -39.47
CA ALA A 463 -23.40 -2.82 -38.13
C ALA A 463 -22.61 -3.84 -37.30
N ALA A 464 -22.20 -4.97 -37.90
CA ALA A 464 -21.38 -5.98 -37.22
C ALA A 464 -19.99 -5.45 -36.82
N VAL A 465 -19.33 -4.69 -37.71
CA VAL A 465 -18.04 -4.04 -37.40
C VAL A 465 -18.23 -3.00 -36.29
N ALA A 466 -19.31 -2.21 -36.31
CA ALA A 466 -19.62 -1.27 -35.23
C ALA A 466 -19.76 -1.98 -33.87
N VAL A 467 -20.42 -3.14 -33.82
CA VAL A 467 -20.54 -4.00 -32.62
C VAL A 467 -19.17 -4.48 -32.15
N LEU A 468 -18.31 -4.99 -33.04
CA LEU A 468 -16.98 -5.47 -32.69
C LEU A 468 -16.09 -4.36 -32.11
N VAL A 469 -16.14 -3.17 -32.70
CA VAL A 469 -15.33 -2.01 -32.29
C VAL A 469 -15.82 -1.46 -30.96
N VAL A 470 -17.12 -1.21 -30.83
CA VAL A 470 -17.67 -0.57 -29.63
C VAL A 470 -17.52 -1.45 -28.40
N ALA A 471 -17.41 -2.77 -28.58
CA ALA A 471 -17.30 -3.72 -27.50
C ALA A 471 -15.86 -3.93 -26.97
N CYS A 472 -14.84 -3.17 -27.40
CA CYS A 472 -13.52 -3.34 -26.77
C CYS A 472 -13.53 -2.95 -25.28
N PRO A 473 -13.28 -3.86 -24.31
CA PRO A 473 -13.16 -3.49 -22.92
C PRO A 473 -11.72 -3.05 -22.61
N CYS A 474 -11.22 -2.06 -23.35
CA CYS A 474 -9.83 -1.62 -23.29
C CYS A 474 -9.44 -1.06 -21.91
N ALA A 475 -10.34 -0.33 -21.26
CA ALA A 475 -10.13 0.22 -19.92
C ALA A 475 -10.16 -0.84 -18.80
N LEU A 476 -10.76 -2.00 -19.05
CA LEU A 476 -11.01 -3.02 -18.03
C LEU A 476 -9.73 -3.65 -17.49
N GLY A 477 -8.75 -3.91 -18.36
CA GLY A 477 -7.46 -4.49 -17.97
C GLY A 477 -6.61 -3.58 -17.08
N LEU A 478 -6.95 -2.30 -16.99
CA LEU A 478 -6.27 -1.28 -16.19
C LEU A 478 -7.09 -0.81 -14.98
N ALA A 479 -8.41 -0.98 -15.01
CA ALA A 479 -9.36 -0.44 -14.02
C ALA A 479 -8.96 -0.75 -12.58
N THR A 480 -8.60 -2.01 -12.33
CA THR A 480 -8.23 -2.50 -10.99
C THR A 480 -6.73 -2.33 -10.70
N PRO A 481 -5.80 -2.80 -11.57
CA PRO A 481 -4.37 -2.74 -11.26
C PRO A 481 -3.83 -1.31 -11.10
N ALA A 482 -4.36 -0.34 -11.85
CA ALA A 482 -3.93 1.05 -11.73
C ALA A 482 -4.32 1.66 -10.37
N ALA A 483 -5.53 1.39 -9.89
CA ALA A 483 -6.00 1.88 -8.59
C ALA A 483 -5.21 1.24 -7.43
N ILE A 484 -4.98 -0.08 -7.48
CA ILE A 484 -4.16 -0.80 -6.49
C ILE A 484 -2.73 -0.23 -6.48
N MET A 485 -2.11 -0.09 -7.65
CA MET A 485 -0.73 0.40 -7.74
C MET A 485 -0.56 1.82 -7.18
N VAL A 486 -1.50 2.72 -7.46
CA VAL A 486 -1.48 4.08 -6.90
C VAL A 486 -1.75 4.06 -5.40
N ALA A 487 -2.68 3.23 -4.93
CA ALA A 487 -2.99 3.07 -3.51
C ALA A 487 -1.81 2.50 -2.74
N SER A 488 -1.20 1.39 -3.17
CA SER A 488 -0.02 0.80 -2.55
C SER A 488 1.17 1.77 -2.50
N GLY A 489 1.42 2.51 -3.59
CA GLY A 489 2.47 3.53 -3.62
C GLY A 489 2.22 4.66 -2.61
N ARG A 490 1.00 5.17 -2.54
CA ARG A 490 0.61 6.21 -1.57
C ARG A 490 0.61 5.68 -0.12
N GLY A 491 0.18 4.44 0.08
CA GLY A 491 0.21 3.79 1.38
C GLY A 491 1.65 3.69 1.90
N ALA A 492 2.58 3.23 1.07
CA ALA A 492 4.00 3.15 1.42
C ALA A 492 4.57 4.53 1.78
N GLU A 493 4.26 5.59 1.02
CA GLU A 493 4.63 6.98 1.37
C GLU A 493 4.05 7.47 2.71
N GLN A 494 3.00 6.82 3.22
CA GLN A 494 2.32 7.14 4.48
C GLN A 494 2.61 6.13 5.61
N GLY A 495 3.59 5.25 5.41
CA GLY A 495 3.96 4.21 6.39
C GLY A 495 2.95 3.07 6.50
N VAL A 496 2.12 2.84 5.49
CA VAL A 496 1.13 1.73 5.42
C VAL A 496 1.54 0.78 4.29
N LEU A 497 2.06 -0.39 4.66
CA LEU A 497 2.47 -1.41 3.71
C LEU A 497 1.36 -2.42 3.56
N LEU A 498 0.76 -2.46 2.38
CA LEU A 498 -0.31 -3.39 2.04
C LEU A 498 0.31 -4.64 1.42
N LYS A 499 -0.01 -5.83 1.91
CA LYS A 499 0.29 -7.10 1.23
C LYS A 499 -0.88 -7.47 0.31
N GLY A 500 -0.73 -7.13 -0.95
CA GLY A 500 -1.59 -7.64 -2.02
C GLY A 500 -2.82 -6.80 -2.30
N GLY A 501 -3.41 -7.04 -3.48
CA GLY A 501 -4.71 -6.49 -3.82
C GLY A 501 -5.86 -7.09 -2.99
N GLU A 502 -5.70 -8.31 -2.49
CA GLU A 502 -6.69 -8.97 -1.64
C GLU A 502 -6.77 -8.33 -0.25
N GLY A 503 -5.63 -8.11 0.41
CA GLY A 503 -5.57 -7.38 1.68
C GLY A 503 -6.22 -6.00 1.56
N LEU A 504 -5.93 -5.25 0.49
CA LEU A 504 -6.58 -3.96 0.24
C LEU A 504 -8.11 -4.03 0.15
N GLN A 505 -8.65 -5.07 -0.49
CA GLN A 505 -10.10 -5.25 -0.59
C GLN A 505 -10.69 -5.62 0.76
N ARG A 506 -10.13 -6.62 1.46
CA ARG A 506 -10.63 -7.07 2.77
C ARG A 506 -10.63 -5.93 3.77
N VAL A 507 -9.58 -5.10 3.81
CA VAL A 507 -9.50 -3.90 4.65
C VAL A 507 -10.61 -2.90 4.35
N GLY A 508 -11.03 -2.79 3.09
CA GLY A 508 -12.14 -1.96 2.68
C GLY A 508 -13.50 -2.44 3.22
N ASP A 509 -13.63 -3.75 3.43
CA ASP A 509 -14.86 -4.43 3.87
C ASP A 509 -14.96 -4.56 5.41
N VAL A 510 -13.88 -4.25 6.15
CA VAL A 510 -13.83 -4.28 7.63
C VAL A 510 -14.89 -3.38 8.26
N ASP A 511 -15.62 -3.94 9.22
CA ASP A 511 -16.61 -3.30 10.07
C ASP A 511 -16.29 -3.42 11.58
N VAL A 512 -15.42 -4.35 11.98
CA VAL A 512 -14.93 -4.48 13.37
C VAL A 512 -13.41 -4.44 13.41
N VAL A 513 -12.85 -3.59 14.28
CA VAL A 513 -11.41 -3.52 14.56
C VAL A 513 -11.15 -3.96 16.00
N VAL A 514 -10.45 -5.07 16.15
CA VAL A 514 -9.93 -5.58 17.41
C VAL A 514 -8.53 -5.00 17.63
N LEU A 515 -8.35 -4.30 18.73
CA LEU A 515 -7.08 -3.70 19.13
C LEU A 515 -6.51 -4.46 20.32
N ASP A 516 -5.28 -4.95 20.19
CA ASP A 516 -4.53 -5.32 21.38
C ASP A 516 -4.28 -4.09 22.26
N LYS A 517 -4.18 -4.28 23.58
CA LYS A 517 -3.91 -3.18 24.51
C LYS A 517 -2.43 -2.79 24.47
N THR A 518 -1.57 -3.74 24.83
CA THR A 518 -0.17 -3.47 25.17
C THR A 518 0.59 -3.12 23.90
N GLY A 519 1.30 -2.00 23.91
CA GLY A 519 2.10 -1.58 22.78
C GLY A 519 1.29 -1.12 21.55
N THR A 520 -0.02 -1.40 21.46
CA THR A 520 -0.92 -0.91 20.40
C THR A 520 -1.74 0.31 20.83
N ILE A 521 -2.57 0.20 21.87
CA ILE A 521 -3.31 1.35 22.45
C ILE A 521 -2.41 2.14 23.39
N THR A 522 -1.59 1.42 24.15
CA THR A 522 -0.65 1.96 25.13
C THR A 522 0.77 1.96 24.59
N ARG A 523 1.71 2.57 25.32
CA ARG A 523 3.11 2.61 24.92
C ARG A 523 3.78 1.25 25.00
N GLY A 524 3.26 0.33 25.82
CA GLY A 524 3.84 -1.00 26.05
C GLY A 524 5.02 -0.98 27.01
N ALA A 525 5.26 0.16 27.67
CA ALA A 525 6.27 0.34 28.69
C ALA A 525 5.62 1.04 29.90
N PRO A 526 5.80 0.52 31.12
CA PRO A 526 5.32 1.19 32.33
C PRO A 526 6.04 2.53 32.50
N ASP A 527 5.29 3.56 32.88
CA ASP A 527 5.83 4.90 33.17
C ASP A 527 5.22 5.43 34.46
N VAL A 528 5.96 6.29 35.15
CA VAL A 528 5.52 6.90 36.41
C VAL A 528 4.53 8.01 36.07
N THR A 529 3.28 7.84 36.49
CA THR A 529 2.18 8.79 36.24
C THR A 529 1.93 9.72 37.41
N ASP A 530 2.15 9.24 38.63
CA ASP A 530 1.83 9.98 39.84
C ASP A 530 2.93 9.82 40.89
N LEU A 531 3.23 10.93 41.55
CA LEU A 531 4.07 10.96 42.75
C LEU A 531 3.25 11.58 43.86
N VAL A 532 2.88 10.76 44.83
CA VAL A 532 2.07 11.19 45.97
C VAL A 532 2.90 11.08 47.23
N PRO A 533 3.58 12.16 47.65
CA PRO A 533 4.34 12.16 48.88
C PRO A 533 3.41 12.13 50.08
N LEU A 534 3.78 11.34 51.09
CA LEU A 534 3.04 11.14 52.32
C LEU A 534 4.01 11.33 53.50
N GLY A 535 3.97 12.50 54.13
CA GLY A 535 4.83 12.84 55.26
C GLY A 535 4.54 14.25 55.81
N PRO A 536 4.89 14.57 57.06
CA PRO A 536 4.74 15.91 57.62
C PRO A 536 5.66 16.90 56.90
N ALA A 537 5.17 18.10 56.56
CA ALA A 537 5.91 19.14 55.86
C ALA A 537 7.09 19.79 56.65
N GLY A 538 7.61 19.14 57.69
CA GLY A 538 8.54 19.71 58.67
C GLY A 538 9.87 18.98 58.88
N ASP A 539 10.06 17.76 58.39
CA ASP A 539 11.22 16.93 58.72
C ASP A 539 12.25 16.90 57.58
N GLY A 540 12.75 18.06 57.11
CA GLY A 540 13.96 18.18 56.27
C GLY A 540 14.00 17.48 54.89
N ILE A 541 13.05 16.62 54.56
CA ILE A 541 12.90 15.89 53.30
C ILE A 541 11.91 16.69 52.45
N GLY A 542 12.38 17.27 51.35
CA GLY A 542 11.52 17.94 50.38
C GLY A 542 10.50 16.93 49.82
N PRO A 543 9.19 17.24 49.80
CA PRO A 543 8.17 16.20 49.88
C PRO A 543 8.20 15.20 48.72
N ALA A 544 8.44 15.63 47.47
CA ALA A 544 8.34 14.74 46.30
C ALA A 544 9.68 14.29 45.66
N ARG A 545 10.71 15.13 45.69
CA ARG A 545 11.98 14.87 44.98
C ARG A 545 12.91 13.95 45.75
N ASP A 546 12.95 14.09 47.07
CA ASP A 546 13.92 13.37 47.89
C ASP A 546 13.53 11.89 48.06
N PHE A 547 12.23 11.60 48.26
CA PHE A 547 11.78 10.21 48.32
C PHE A 547 11.90 9.52 46.95
N LEU A 548 11.65 10.23 45.84
CA LEU A 548 11.85 9.70 44.49
C LEU A 548 13.33 9.37 44.24
N ARG A 549 14.26 10.25 44.68
CA ARG A 549 15.70 10.01 44.57
C ARG A 549 16.11 8.74 45.31
N LEU A 550 15.64 8.58 46.55
CA LEU A 550 15.93 7.40 47.37
C LEU A 550 15.31 6.12 46.78
N ALA A 551 14.07 6.19 46.31
CA ALA A 551 13.39 5.06 45.66
C ALA A 551 14.08 4.63 44.37
N ALA A 552 14.42 5.59 43.49
CA ALA A 552 15.11 5.32 42.24
C ALA A 552 16.53 4.77 42.46
N ALA A 553 17.26 5.30 43.44
CA ALA A 553 18.57 4.75 43.80
C ALA A 553 18.47 3.31 44.32
N ALA A 554 17.47 2.98 45.15
CA ALA A 554 17.22 1.62 45.61
C ALA A 554 16.85 0.67 44.44
N GLU A 555 16.05 1.14 43.49
CA GLU A 555 15.58 0.37 42.33
C GLU A 555 16.60 0.24 41.20
N ARG A 556 17.70 1.01 41.23
CA ARG A 556 18.76 0.96 40.19
C ARG A 556 19.41 -0.43 40.03
N ALA A 557 19.41 -1.24 41.09
CA ALA A 557 19.95 -2.60 41.08
C ALA A 557 18.91 -3.67 40.69
N SER A 558 17.66 -3.27 40.41
CA SER A 558 16.53 -4.17 40.10
C SER A 558 16.30 -4.24 38.59
N GLU A 559 16.14 -5.46 38.07
CA GLU A 559 15.83 -5.71 36.65
C GLU A 559 14.32 -5.66 36.35
N HIS A 560 13.49 -5.35 37.34
CA HIS A 560 12.05 -5.35 37.18
C HIS A 560 11.58 -4.19 36.29
N PRO A 561 10.62 -4.38 35.35
CA PRO A 561 10.16 -3.30 34.46
C PRO A 561 9.62 -2.05 35.20
N LEU A 562 8.99 -2.23 36.36
CA LEU A 562 8.53 -1.11 37.20
C LEU A 562 9.70 -0.34 37.84
N ALA A 563 10.80 -1.03 38.17
CA ALA A 563 12.01 -0.42 38.70
C ALA A 563 12.66 0.49 37.66
N ALA A 564 12.79 -0.02 36.43
CA ALA A 564 13.27 0.74 35.28
C ALA A 564 12.44 2.01 35.04
N ALA A 565 11.12 1.94 35.18
CA ALA A 565 10.23 3.09 35.06
C ALA A 565 10.52 4.17 36.13
N ILE A 566 10.73 3.78 37.38
CA ILE A 566 11.07 4.70 38.48
C ILE A 566 12.44 5.36 38.25
N VAL A 567 13.44 4.57 37.87
CA VAL A 567 14.81 5.04 37.59
C VAL A 567 14.81 6.03 36.42
N HIS A 568 14.22 5.63 35.30
CA HIS A 568 14.13 6.47 34.10
C HIS A 568 13.41 7.80 34.39
N TYR A 569 12.31 7.76 35.14
CA TYR A 569 11.60 8.96 35.54
C TYR A 569 12.47 9.90 36.39
N ALA A 570 13.21 9.35 37.36
CA ALA A 570 14.09 10.14 38.23
C ALA A 570 15.26 10.77 37.44
N GLU A 571 15.87 10.05 36.52
CA GLU A 571 16.91 10.56 35.61
C GLU A 571 16.38 11.70 34.73
N HIS A 572 15.18 11.56 34.18
CA HIS A 572 14.51 12.60 33.38
C HIS A 572 14.19 13.87 34.19
N GLN A 573 14.01 13.75 35.51
CA GLN A 573 13.84 14.88 36.43
C GLN A 573 15.17 15.54 36.82
N GLY A 574 16.29 15.06 36.28
CA GLY A 574 17.64 15.54 36.54
C GLY A 574 18.15 15.20 37.95
N LEU A 575 17.65 14.12 38.56
CA LEU A 575 18.09 13.70 39.89
C LEU A 575 19.41 12.93 39.79
N ASP A 576 20.34 13.25 40.69
CA ASP A 576 21.58 12.50 40.83
C ASP A 576 21.33 11.21 41.64
N LEU A 577 21.48 10.07 40.96
CA LEU A 577 21.35 8.73 41.53
C LEU A 577 22.70 8.11 41.93
N SER A 578 23.78 8.91 41.95
CA SER A 578 25.14 8.49 42.31
C SER A 578 25.36 8.37 43.82
N VAL A 579 24.37 7.85 44.54
CA VAL A 579 24.46 7.63 45.98
C VAL A 579 24.89 6.19 46.31
N PRO A 580 25.60 5.98 47.43
CA PRO A 580 25.92 4.63 47.88
C PRO A 580 24.64 3.85 48.19
N VAL A 581 24.52 2.69 47.56
CA VAL A 581 23.48 1.70 47.84
C VAL A 581 24.16 0.49 48.46
N THR A 582 23.77 0.13 49.67
CA THR A 582 24.28 -1.03 50.39
C THR A 582 23.12 -1.92 50.84
N ARG A 583 23.39 -3.18 51.20
CA ARG A 583 22.39 -4.13 51.70
C ARG A 583 21.15 -4.32 50.79
N PHE A 584 21.34 -4.22 49.48
CA PHE A 584 20.26 -4.47 48.51
C PHE A 584 19.78 -5.93 48.59
N ALA A 585 18.46 -6.11 48.63
CA ALA A 585 17.79 -7.39 48.55
C ALA A 585 16.47 -7.26 47.78
N ALA A 586 16.33 -8.02 46.70
CA ALA A 586 15.05 -8.17 46.01
C ALA A 586 14.17 -9.19 46.75
N VAL A 587 12.92 -8.82 47.02
CA VAL A 587 11.92 -9.68 47.64
C VAL A 587 10.92 -10.12 46.58
N PRO A 588 10.95 -11.40 46.14
CA PRO A 588 10.07 -11.90 45.10
C PRO A 588 8.59 -11.65 45.42
N GLY A 589 7.88 -10.99 44.51
CA GLY A 589 6.47 -10.65 44.69
C GLY A 589 6.17 -9.66 45.83
N GLY A 590 7.21 -9.00 46.36
CA GLY A 590 7.12 -8.01 47.43
C GLY A 590 7.65 -6.64 47.03
N GLY A 591 8.82 -6.57 46.38
CA GLY A 591 9.53 -5.33 46.03
C GLY A 591 11.04 -5.44 46.28
N VAL A 592 11.67 -4.33 46.67
CA VAL A 592 13.11 -4.27 47.01
C VAL A 592 13.33 -3.64 48.39
N ARG A 593 14.43 -4.03 49.02
CA ARG A 593 14.96 -3.47 50.26
C ARG A 593 16.39 -3.01 50.01
N ALA A 594 16.74 -1.82 50.46
CA ALA A 594 18.10 -1.31 50.33
C ALA A 594 18.40 -0.30 51.44
N GLU A 595 19.68 -0.04 51.67
CA GLU A 595 20.14 1.11 52.44
C GLU A 595 20.74 2.11 51.43
N VAL A 596 20.15 3.30 51.35
CA VAL A 596 20.52 4.34 50.38
C VAL A 596 20.93 5.58 51.15
N ASP A 597 22.18 6.05 50.94
CA ASP A 597 22.68 7.26 51.60
C ASP A 597 22.55 7.19 53.14
N GLY A 598 22.75 6.00 53.72
CA GLY A 598 22.62 5.72 55.15
C GLY A 598 21.19 5.51 55.68
N HIS A 599 20.17 5.63 54.83
CA HIS A 599 18.76 5.47 55.21
C HIS A 599 18.22 4.10 54.75
N PRO A 600 17.56 3.30 55.61
CA PRO A 600 16.83 2.11 55.17
C PRO A 600 15.62 2.51 54.32
N VAL A 601 15.57 1.98 53.09
CA VAL A 601 14.54 2.23 52.08
C VAL A 601 13.86 0.92 51.68
N LEU A 602 12.53 0.94 51.68
CA LEU A 602 11.67 -0.14 51.19
C LEU A 602 10.84 0.39 50.03
N VAL A 603 10.88 -0.29 48.89
CA VAL A 603 10.07 0.04 47.71
C VAL A 603 9.29 -1.20 47.29
N GLY A 604 7.96 -1.16 47.33
CA GLY A 604 7.19 -2.33 46.96
C GLY A 604 5.71 -2.28 47.32
N THR A 605 5.12 -3.46 47.47
CA THR A 605 3.70 -3.63 47.81
C THR A 605 3.42 -3.26 49.27
N ALA A 606 2.19 -2.83 49.57
CA ALA A 606 1.77 -2.56 50.96
C ALA A 606 1.95 -3.78 51.89
N ARG A 607 1.88 -5.00 51.33
CA ARG A 607 2.15 -6.25 52.06
C ARG A 607 3.60 -6.34 52.51
N LEU A 608 4.56 -6.07 51.62
CA LEU A 608 5.99 -6.08 51.95
C LEU A 608 6.30 -5.12 53.10
N LEU A 609 5.76 -3.90 53.02
CA LEU A 609 5.99 -2.87 54.03
C LEU A 609 5.37 -3.25 55.39
N ALA A 610 4.17 -3.83 55.39
CA ALA A 610 3.53 -4.32 56.61
C ALA A 610 4.28 -5.51 57.24
N GLU A 611 4.81 -6.44 56.42
CA GLU A 611 5.66 -7.55 56.87
C GLU A 611 6.96 -7.05 57.54
N ASP A 612 7.46 -5.87 57.14
CA ASP A 612 8.62 -5.21 57.74
C ASP A 612 8.27 -4.23 58.87
N GLY A 613 7.01 -4.24 59.33
CA GLY A 613 6.55 -3.45 60.48
C GLY A 613 6.24 -1.98 60.19
N VAL A 614 6.13 -1.57 58.93
CA VAL A 614 5.77 -0.20 58.53
C VAL A 614 4.25 -0.02 58.53
N ASP A 615 3.76 1.05 59.17
CA ASP A 615 2.33 1.41 59.12
C ASP A 615 1.95 1.98 57.75
N VAL A 616 1.17 1.21 56.99
CA VAL A 616 0.67 1.56 55.65
C VAL A 616 -0.70 2.24 55.66
N ALA A 617 -1.33 2.45 56.84
CA ALA A 617 -2.62 3.12 56.93
C ALA A 617 -2.67 4.50 56.25
N PRO A 618 -1.62 5.36 56.32
CA PRO A 618 -1.62 6.66 55.66
C PRO A 618 -1.66 6.58 54.12
N ALA A 619 -1.18 5.49 53.52
CA ALA A 619 -1.16 5.31 52.07
C ALA A 619 -2.44 4.66 51.51
N ARG A 620 -3.32 4.13 52.37
CA ARG A 620 -4.41 3.25 51.96
C ARG A 620 -5.39 3.90 50.99
N GLU A 621 -5.78 5.15 51.24
CA GLU A 621 -6.70 5.89 50.37
C GLU A 621 -6.06 6.18 49.00
N VAL A 622 -4.78 6.55 48.98
CA VAL A 622 -4.03 6.82 47.76
C VAL A 622 -3.85 5.56 46.93
N ILE A 623 -3.49 4.43 47.57
CA ILE A 623 -3.38 3.12 46.92
C ILE A 623 -4.71 2.76 46.26
N GLN A 624 -5.83 2.84 47.00
CA GLN A 624 -7.15 2.52 46.47
C GLN A 624 -7.55 3.42 45.29
N ARG A 625 -7.24 4.71 45.35
CA ARG A 625 -7.48 5.64 44.24
C ARG A 625 -6.67 5.28 43.00
N LEU A 626 -5.35 5.08 43.15
CA LEU A 626 -4.47 4.76 42.03
C LEU A 626 -4.84 3.40 41.40
N GLU A 627 -5.14 2.39 42.22
CA GLU A 627 -5.60 1.08 41.73
C GLU A 627 -6.95 1.18 41.01
N ALA A 628 -7.88 2.02 41.48
CA ALA A 628 -9.15 2.29 40.80
C ALA A 628 -8.96 3.00 39.45
N GLU A 629 -7.90 3.80 39.31
CA GLU A 629 -7.46 4.43 38.06
C GLU A 629 -6.62 3.50 37.17
N ALA A 630 -6.54 2.21 37.51
CA ALA A 630 -5.79 1.19 36.79
C ALA A 630 -4.26 1.37 36.80
N LYS A 631 -3.75 2.01 37.86
CA LYS A 631 -2.32 2.20 38.08
C LYS A 631 -1.83 1.19 39.11
N THR A 632 -0.60 0.73 38.95
CA THR A 632 0.11 -0.03 39.97
C THR A 632 0.62 0.96 41.02
N ALA A 633 0.16 0.81 42.26
CA ALA A 633 0.61 1.63 43.38
C ALA A 633 1.84 0.97 44.04
N VAL A 634 3.01 1.61 43.91
CA VAL A 634 4.24 1.20 44.59
C VAL A 634 4.45 2.10 45.80
N VAL A 635 4.51 1.51 46.99
CA VAL A 635 4.68 2.25 48.24
C VAL A 635 6.16 2.34 48.57
N VAL A 636 6.58 3.54 48.98
CA VAL A 636 7.96 3.81 49.39
C VAL A 636 7.96 4.14 50.88
N ALA A 637 8.82 3.46 51.63
CA ALA A 637 9.11 3.79 53.03
C ALA A 637 10.59 4.11 53.21
N VAL A 638 10.87 5.10 54.05
CA VAL A 638 12.20 5.56 54.44
C VAL A 638 12.22 5.62 55.97
N ASP A 639 13.26 5.09 56.61
CA ASP A 639 13.41 5.07 58.08
C ASP A 639 12.22 4.44 58.82
N GLY A 640 11.61 3.40 58.22
CA GLY A 640 10.47 2.70 58.80
C GLY A 640 9.14 3.47 58.76
N ARG A 641 9.08 4.60 58.03
CA ARG A 641 7.85 5.37 57.81
C ARG A 641 7.53 5.44 56.32
N VAL A 642 6.24 5.41 55.96
CA VAL A 642 5.82 5.66 54.58
C VAL A 642 6.20 7.08 54.19
N ALA A 643 6.95 7.21 53.09
CA ALA A 643 7.37 8.48 52.52
C ALA A 643 6.49 8.91 51.34
N GLY A 644 5.86 7.95 50.63
CA GLY A 644 4.97 8.25 49.52
C GLY A 644 4.52 7.02 48.74
N VAL A 645 3.68 7.26 47.74
CA VAL A 645 3.20 6.27 46.78
C VAL A 645 3.52 6.74 45.37
N ILE A 646 4.12 5.85 44.57
CA ILE A 646 4.41 6.05 43.15
C ILE A 646 3.33 5.30 42.37
N GLY A 647 2.57 6.03 41.55
CA GLY A 647 1.62 5.45 40.60
C GLY A 647 2.34 5.15 39.29
N ILE A 648 2.31 3.90 38.86
CA ILE A 648 2.93 3.44 37.61
C ILE A 648 1.86 2.83 36.73
N ALA A 649 1.77 3.28 35.48
CA ALA A 649 0.85 2.70 34.51
C ALA A 649 1.45 2.67 33.10
N ASP A 650 0.92 1.75 32.30
CA ASP A 650 1.15 1.76 30.87
C ASP A 650 0.26 2.83 30.22
N THR A 651 0.88 3.94 29.82
CA THR A 651 0.15 5.13 29.37
C THR A 651 -0.40 4.97 27.95
N VAL A 652 -1.56 5.55 27.68
CA VAL A 652 -2.18 5.57 26.36
C VAL A 652 -1.31 6.36 25.37
N LYS A 653 -1.14 5.84 24.15
CA LYS A 653 -0.37 6.51 23.11
C LYS A 653 -1.01 7.85 22.71
N PRO A 654 -0.19 8.90 22.46
CA PRO A 654 -0.68 10.14 21.87
C PRO A 654 -1.46 9.85 20.57
N GLY A 655 -2.67 10.39 20.44
CA GLY A 655 -3.52 10.20 19.26
C GLY A 655 -4.37 8.91 19.24
N ALA A 656 -4.19 7.96 20.18
CA ALA A 656 -4.99 6.73 20.23
C ALA A 656 -6.49 7.01 20.39
N ALA A 657 -6.86 7.92 21.30
CA ALA A 657 -8.24 8.35 21.48
C ALA A 657 -8.83 9.02 20.22
N GLU A 658 -8.03 9.76 19.46
CA GLU A 658 -8.48 10.35 18.19
C GLU A 658 -8.68 9.29 17.12
N ALA A 659 -7.78 8.31 17.03
CA ALA A 659 -7.89 7.20 16.09
C ALA A 659 -9.18 6.38 16.35
N VAL A 660 -9.46 6.02 17.60
CA VAL A 660 -10.69 5.32 17.99
C VAL A 660 -11.93 6.15 17.62
N ARG A 661 -11.94 7.46 17.91
CA ARG A 661 -13.04 8.35 17.50
C ARG A 661 -13.24 8.39 15.98
N ARG A 662 -12.16 8.35 15.20
CA ARG A 662 -12.23 8.31 13.72
C ARG A 662 -12.78 6.98 13.22
N LEU A 663 -12.34 5.85 13.76
CA LEU A 663 -12.88 4.52 13.44
C LEU A 663 -14.39 4.46 13.72
N ARG A 664 -14.84 4.94 14.88
CA ARG A 664 -16.27 4.98 15.22
C ARG A 664 -17.08 5.88 14.27
N ARG A 665 -16.54 7.04 13.86
CA ARG A 665 -17.18 7.91 12.84
C ARG A 665 -17.28 7.24 11.47
N MET A 666 -16.41 6.28 11.18
CA MET A 666 -16.46 5.48 9.96
C MET A 666 -17.46 4.31 10.03
N GLY A 667 -18.21 4.20 11.12
CA GLY A 667 -19.15 3.11 11.38
C GLY A 667 -18.48 1.80 11.77
N ILE A 668 -17.21 1.86 12.22
CA ILE A 668 -16.44 0.67 12.62
C ILE A 668 -16.57 0.49 14.13
N GLU A 669 -16.95 -0.71 14.56
CA GLU A 669 -16.93 -1.09 15.97
C GLU A 669 -15.47 -1.34 16.40
N VAL A 670 -15.07 -0.78 17.54
CA VAL A 670 -13.73 -0.96 18.09
C VAL A 670 -13.83 -1.82 19.34
N VAL A 671 -13.10 -2.93 19.36
CA VAL A 671 -13.05 -3.89 20.46
C VAL A 671 -11.64 -3.89 21.04
N MET A 672 -11.51 -3.75 22.36
CA MET A 672 -10.22 -3.95 23.04
C MET A 672 -10.08 -5.41 23.45
N LEU A 673 -8.93 -6.01 23.15
CA LEU A 673 -8.56 -7.36 23.56
C LEU A 673 -7.31 -7.30 24.44
N THR A 674 -7.35 -7.89 25.63
CA THR A 674 -6.19 -7.86 26.54
C THR A 674 -6.18 -9.03 27.53
N GLY A 675 -4.97 -9.40 27.98
CA GLY A 675 -4.75 -10.34 29.09
C GLY A 675 -4.83 -9.68 30.47
N ASP A 676 -4.88 -8.35 30.54
CA ASP A 676 -5.03 -7.60 31.79
C ASP A 676 -6.36 -7.89 32.47
N ASN A 677 -6.43 -7.60 33.77
CA ASN A 677 -7.66 -7.68 34.53
C ASN A 677 -8.75 -6.74 33.98
N ARG A 678 -10.01 -7.09 34.23
CA ARG A 678 -11.18 -6.33 33.74
C ARG A 678 -11.16 -4.85 34.12
N ARG A 679 -10.80 -4.51 35.37
CA ARG A 679 -10.83 -3.12 35.87
C ARG A 679 -9.84 -2.23 35.12
N THR A 680 -8.63 -2.73 34.90
CA THR A 680 -7.57 -2.05 34.16
C THR A 680 -7.96 -1.83 32.70
N ALA A 681 -8.47 -2.88 32.06
CA ALA A 681 -8.91 -2.81 30.67
C ALA A 681 -10.04 -1.79 30.46
N GLU A 682 -11.05 -1.78 31.35
CA GLU A 682 -12.17 -0.85 31.28
C GLU A 682 -11.76 0.61 31.54
N ALA A 683 -10.81 0.85 32.44
CA ALA A 683 -10.28 2.20 32.69
C ALA A 683 -9.60 2.77 31.44
N ILE A 684 -8.73 1.99 30.79
CA ILE A 684 -8.08 2.39 29.53
C ILE A 684 -9.13 2.56 28.43
N ALA A 685 -10.10 1.65 28.32
CA ALA A 685 -11.16 1.73 27.32
C ALA A 685 -11.99 3.01 27.44
N ARG A 686 -12.31 3.45 28.67
CA ARG A 686 -12.99 4.72 28.92
C ARG A 686 -12.17 5.93 28.46
N GLN A 687 -10.85 5.93 28.66
CA GLN A 687 -9.97 7.03 28.25
C GLN A 687 -9.94 7.21 26.72
N VAL A 688 -9.97 6.11 25.95
CA VAL A 688 -9.93 6.16 24.48
C VAL A 688 -11.32 6.13 23.82
N GLY A 689 -12.38 5.80 24.57
CA GLY A 689 -13.75 5.75 24.08
C GLY A 689 -14.16 4.44 23.40
N ILE A 690 -13.59 3.32 23.86
CA ILE A 690 -13.94 1.94 23.44
C ILE A 690 -15.09 1.42 24.30
N THR A 691 -16.09 0.79 23.66
CA THR A 691 -17.31 0.31 24.34
C THR A 691 -17.31 -1.18 24.62
N ARG A 692 -16.64 -2.00 23.79
CA ARG A 692 -16.56 -3.46 23.95
C ARG A 692 -15.14 -3.86 24.37
N VAL A 693 -15.02 -4.49 25.53
CA VAL A 693 -13.74 -4.90 26.13
C VAL A 693 -13.78 -6.40 26.45
N VAL A 694 -12.79 -7.13 25.95
CA VAL A 694 -12.55 -8.53 26.27
C VAL A 694 -11.22 -8.61 27.03
N ALA A 695 -11.32 -8.72 28.34
CA ALA A 695 -10.20 -8.76 29.28
C ALA A 695 -9.92 -10.19 29.76
N GLU A 696 -8.78 -10.39 30.43
CA GLU A 696 -8.35 -11.68 31.02
C GLU A 696 -8.20 -12.81 29.98
N VAL A 697 -7.80 -12.45 28.75
CA VAL A 697 -7.66 -13.40 27.64
C VAL A 697 -6.22 -13.89 27.52
N ARG A 698 -6.05 -15.22 27.46
CA ARG A 698 -4.74 -15.85 27.21
C ARG A 698 -4.34 -15.76 25.73
N PRO A 699 -3.04 -15.79 25.39
CA PRO A 699 -2.58 -15.73 23.99
C PRO A 699 -3.27 -16.75 23.07
N GLU A 700 -3.49 -17.98 23.53
CA GLU A 700 -4.13 -19.07 22.77
C GLU A 700 -5.63 -18.81 22.54
N GLU A 701 -6.25 -18.03 23.41
CA GLU A 701 -7.69 -17.71 23.37
C GLU A 701 -7.98 -16.49 22.50
N LYS A 702 -6.98 -15.64 22.20
CA LYS A 702 -7.15 -14.43 21.36
C LYS A 702 -7.72 -14.77 19.97
N ALA A 703 -7.24 -15.84 19.35
CA ALA A 703 -7.75 -16.30 18.05
C ALA A 703 -9.21 -16.77 18.14
N ALA A 704 -9.62 -17.40 19.25
CA ALA A 704 -11.01 -17.81 19.45
C ALA A 704 -11.96 -16.61 19.60
N VAL A 705 -11.49 -15.50 20.21
CA VAL A 705 -12.25 -14.25 20.28
C VAL A 705 -12.49 -13.67 18.88
N VAL A 706 -11.44 -13.61 18.06
CA VAL A 706 -11.54 -13.15 16.66
C VAL A 706 -12.50 -14.03 15.87
N LYS A 707 -12.39 -15.36 16.01
CA LYS A 707 -13.28 -16.32 15.34
C LYS A 707 -14.74 -16.13 15.74
N ARG A 708 -15.04 -15.89 17.02
CA ARG A 708 -16.41 -15.63 17.48
C ARG A 708 -17.00 -14.37 16.84
N LEU A 709 -16.20 -13.30 16.71
CA LEU A 709 -16.65 -12.08 16.02
C LEU A 709 -16.92 -12.33 14.52
N GLN A 710 -16.13 -13.20 13.88
CA GLN A 710 -16.38 -13.64 12.50
C GLN A 710 -17.66 -14.48 12.38
N GLU A 711 -17.92 -15.36 13.34
CA GLU A 711 -19.15 -16.17 13.42
C GLU A 711 -20.40 -15.30 13.67
N GLU A 712 -20.26 -14.13 14.31
CA GLU A 712 -21.28 -13.09 14.42
C GLU A 712 -21.58 -12.39 13.06
N GLY A 713 -20.80 -12.67 12.01
CA GLY A 713 -20.98 -12.16 10.65
C GLY A 713 -20.17 -10.89 10.34
N HIS A 714 -19.24 -10.52 11.22
CA HIS A 714 -18.39 -9.33 11.04
C HIS A 714 -17.13 -9.63 10.22
N ALA A 715 -16.66 -8.63 9.48
CA ALA A 715 -15.35 -8.61 8.84
C ALA A 715 -14.33 -8.00 9.80
N VAL A 716 -13.50 -8.86 10.40
CA VAL A 716 -12.71 -8.52 11.57
C VAL A 716 -11.27 -8.18 11.18
N ALA A 717 -10.83 -6.98 11.55
CA ALA A 717 -9.41 -6.62 11.54
C ALA A 717 -8.80 -6.78 12.94
N MET A 718 -7.69 -7.49 13.05
CA MET A 718 -6.90 -7.58 14.28
C MET A 718 -5.67 -6.68 14.17
N VAL A 719 -5.43 -5.83 15.17
CA VAL A 719 -4.24 -4.97 15.25
C VAL A 719 -3.41 -5.37 16.47
N GLY A 720 -2.13 -5.68 16.25
CA GLY A 720 -1.20 -6.07 17.30
C GLY A 720 0.26 -5.88 16.92
N ASP A 721 1.15 -6.04 17.88
CA ASP A 721 2.59 -5.86 17.73
C ASP A 721 3.41 -7.08 18.19
N GLY A 722 2.83 -8.04 18.90
CA GLY A 722 3.55 -9.14 19.54
C GLY A 722 3.58 -10.48 18.78
N ILE A 723 4.54 -11.34 19.14
CA ILE A 723 4.52 -12.79 18.85
C ILE A 723 3.22 -13.41 19.36
N ASN A 724 2.76 -12.95 20.52
CA ASN A 724 1.56 -13.42 21.20
C ASN A 724 0.26 -13.17 20.40
N ASP A 725 0.30 -12.24 19.43
CA ASP A 725 -0.86 -11.88 18.60
C ASP A 725 -0.82 -12.54 17.23
N ALA A 726 0.28 -13.18 16.84
CA ALA A 726 0.42 -13.80 15.53
C ALA A 726 -0.71 -14.81 15.21
N PRO A 727 -1.17 -15.67 16.15
CA PRO A 727 -2.32 -16.53 15.90
C PRO A 727 -3.63 -15.76 15.66
N ALA A 728 -3.85 -14.66 16.39
CA ALA A 728 -5.04 -13.83 16.24
C ALA A 728 -5.00 -12.99 14.94
N LEU A 729 -3.82 -12.49 14.56
CA LEU A 729 -3.57 -11.81 13.30
C LEU A 729 -3.83 -12.73 12.10
N ALA A 730 -3.42 -14.00 12.19
CA ALA A 730 -3.67 -15.00 11.16
C ALA A 730 -5.15 -15.42 11.04
N GLN A 731 -5.87 -15.44 12.16
CA GLN A 731 -7.29 -15.81 12.20
C GLN A 731 -8.19 -14.70 11.66
N ALA A 732 -7.79 -13.43 11.80
CA ALA A 732 -8.57 -12.29 11.35
C ALA A 732 -8.75 -12.26 9.81
N ASP A 733 -9.82 -11.62 9.34
CA ASP A 733 -10.00 -11.38 7.90
C ASP A 733 -8.90 -10.45 7.37
N VAL A 734 -8.42 -9.57 8.26
CA VAL A 734 -7.30 -8.66 8.04
C VAL A 734 -6.41 -8.63 9.28
N GLY A 735 -5.18 -9.11 9.15
CA GLY A 735 -4.13 -8.88 10.15
C GLY A 735 -3.41 -7.55 9.91
N ILE A 736 -3.29 -6.71 10.93
CA ILE A 736 -2.54 -5.45 10.88
C ILE A 736 -1.43 -5.49 11.94
N ALA A 737 -0.20 -5.69 11.49
CA ALA A 737 0.97 -5.66 12.37
C ALA A 737 1.54 -4.25 12.49
N MET A 738 1.98 -3.90 13.68
CA MET A 738 2.79 -2.70 13.89
C MET A 738 4.27 -3.00 13.63
N GLY A 739 4.98 -2.05 13.04
CA GLY A 739 6.36 -2.20 12.58
C GLY A 739 7.41 -2.22 13.70
N THR A 740 7.00 -1.92 14.93
CA THR A 740 7.76 -2.21 16.15
C THR A 740 7.66 -3.69 16.55
N GLY A 741 6.80 -4.46 15.89
CA GLY A 741 6.53 -5.85 16.20
C GLY A 741 7.54 -6.82 15.63
N THR A 742 7.50 -8.05 16.13
CA THR A 742 8.43 -9.11 15.74
C THR A 742 8.29 -9.50 14.26
N ASP A 743 9.38 -10.01 13.66
CA ASP A 743 9.40 -10.44 12.25
C ASP A 743 8.28 -11.44 11.92
N VAL A 744 7.89 -12.27 12.89
CA VAL A 744 6.76 -13.24 12.78
C VAL A 744 5.41 -12.52 12.62
N ALA A 745 5.16 -11.46 13.40
CA ALA A 745 3.93 -10.68 13.30
C ALA A 745 3.87 -9.93 11.96
N MET A 746 5.01 -9.37 11.52
CA MET A 746 5.12 -8.72 10.22
C MET A 746 4.92 -9.69 9.06
N GLU A 747 5.38 -10.94 9.15
CA GLU A 747 5.21 -11.95 8.09
C GLU A 747 3.76 -12.45 8.01
N THR A 748 3.07 -12.50 9.15
CA THR A 748 1.70 -13.03 9.25
C THR A 748 0.62 -12.01 8.84
N ALA A 749 0.85 -10.72 9.03
CA ALA A 749 -0.18 -9.68 8.80
C ALA A 749 -0.37 -9.28 7.32
N ASP A 750 -1.60 -8.96 6.92
CA ASP A 750 -1.95 -8.42 5.59
C ASP A 750 -1.53 -6.95 5.41
N ILE A 751 -1.46 -6.21 6.51
CA ILE A 751 -0.93 -4.84 6.55
C ILE A 751 0.19 -4.77 7.57
N THR A 752 1.28 -4.10 7.19
CA THR A 752 2.35 -3.72 8.11
C THR A 752 2.41 -2.20 8.20
N LEU A 753 2.28 -1.67 9.40
CA LEU A 753 2.40 -0.24 9.65
C LEU A 753 3.85 0.06 10.03
N VAL A 754 4.56 0.88 9.27
CA VAL A 754 5.97 1.21 9.58
C VAL A 754 6.07 1.91 10.94
N LYS A 755 5.03 2.66 11.32
CA LYS A 755 4.89 3.31 12.61
C LYS A 755 3.95 2.54 13.54
N GLY A 756 4.27 2.53 14.82
CA GLY A 756 3.37 2.07 15.88
C GLY A 756 2.28 3.08 16.26
N ASP A 757 1.75 3.88 15.31
CA ASP A 757 0.65 4.82 15.57
C ASP A 757 -0.70 4.25 15.12
N LEU A 758 -1.69 4.24 16.01
CA LEU A 758 -3.08 3.87 15.69
C LEU A 758 -3.68 4.75 14.59
N GLY A 759 -3.15 5.96 14.38
CA GLY A 759 -3.51 6.82 13.26
C GLY A 759 -3.26 6.17 11.89
N ALA A 760 -2.22 5.33 11.76
CA ALA A 760 -1.92 4.62 10.52
C ALA A 760 -2.98 3.56 10.18
N VAL A 761 -3.57 2.90 11.18
CA VAL A 761 -4.71 1.97 10.98
C VAL A 761 -5.86 2.72 10.30
N VAL A 762 -6.19 3.92 10.79
CA VAL A 762 -7.26 4.73 10.21
C VAL A 762 -6.94 5.14 8.77
N ARG A 763 -5.71 5.60 8.52
CA ARG A 763 -5.25 5.98 7.17
C ARG A 763 -5.31 4.78 6.21
N ALA A 764 -4.93 3.58 6.67
CA ALA A 764 -4.97 2.36 5.89
C ALA A 764 -6.40 2.02 5.44
N ILE A 765 -7.37 2.07 6.37
CA ILE A 765 -8.78 1.78 6.06
C ILE A 765 -9.39 2.86 5.14
N GLU A 766 -9.09 4.14 5.37
CA GLU A 766 -9.53 5.23 4.49
C GLU A 766 -9.00 5.06 3.06
N LEU A 767 -7.72 4.72 2.93
CA LEU A 767 -7.07 4.48 1.65
C LEU A 767 -7.66 3.26 0.94
N ALA A 768 -7.89 2.17 1.66
CA ALA A 768 -8.54 0.96 1.15
C ALA A 768 -9.96 1.25 0.63
N ARG A 769 -10.80 1.91 1.43
CA ARG A 769 -12.16 2.31 1.03
C ARG A 769 -12.15 3.28 -0.16
N ALA A 770 -11.18 4.20 -0.23
CA ALA A 770 -11.02 5.11 -1.38
C ALA A 770 -10.60 4.35 -2.66
N ALA A 771 -9.66 3.41 -2.54
CA ALA A 771 -9.21 2.56 -3.64
C ALA A 771 -10.35 1.67 -4.15
N MET A 772 -11.10 1.02 -3.27
CA MET A 772 -12.23 0.16 -3.64
C MET A 772 -13.36 0.94 -4.31
N ARG A 773 -13.68 2.16 -3.84
CA ARG A 773 -14.63 3.05 -4.54
C ARG A 773 -14.13 3.41 -5.94
N THR A 774 -12.85 3.73 -6.08
CA THR A 774 -12.23 4.02 -7.39
C THR A 774 -12.29 2.82 -8.32
N ILE A 775 -12.00 1.61 -7.83
CA ILE A 775 -12.09 0.37 -8.62
C ILE A 775 -13.53 0.12 -9.08
N LYS A 776 -14.53 0.22 -8.19
CA LYS A 776 -15.95 0.05 -8.53
C LYS A 776 -16.40 1.06 -9.60
N GLN A 777 -16.00 2.34 -9.45
CA GLN A 777 -16.24 3.36 -10.46
C GLN A 777 -15.57 3.06 -11.80
N ASN A 778 -14.31 2.60 -11.76
CA ASN A 778 -13.56 2.27 -12.97
C ASN A 778 -14.19 1.10 -13.72
N LEU A 779 -14.62 0.05 -13.02
CA LEU A 779 -15.33 -1.08 -13.61
C LEU A 779 -16.67 -0.66 -14.19
N PHE A 780 -17.41 0.21 -13.49
CA PHE A 780 -18.66 0.78 -14.02
C PHE A 780 -18.41 1.52 -15.34
N TRP A 781 -17.47 2.47 -15.37
CA TRP A 781 -17.16 3.24 -16.59
C TRP A 781 -16.49 2.41 -17.69
N ALA A 782 -15.85 1.29 -17.34
CA ALA A 782 -15.26 0.36 -18.31
C ALA A 782 -16.32 -0.48 -19.05
N PHE A 783 -17.56 -0.61 -18.53
CA PHE A 783 -18.63 -1.40 -19.15
C PHE A 783 -19.89 -0.62 -19.52
N ALA A 784 -20.25 0.43 -18.77
CA ALA A 784 -21.53 1.13 -18.92
C ALA A 784 -21.76 1.63 -20.35
N TYR A 785 -20.71 2.16 -20.99
CA TYR A 785 -20.80 2.60 -22.38
C TYR A 785 -20.94 1.44 -23.37
N ASN A 786 -20.29 0.29 -23.15
CA ASN A 786 -20.44 -0.87 -24.02
C ASN A 786 -21.88 -1.41 -23.95
N VAL A 787 -22.43 -1.53 -22.75
CA VAL A 787 -23.81 -2.01 -22.52
C VAL A 787 -24.82 -1.11 -23.24
N LEU A 788 -24.60 0.21 -23.23
CA LEU A 788 -25.48 1.17 -23.90
C LEU A 788 -25.31 1.19 -25.43
N LEU A 789 -24.06 1.13 -25.91
CA LEU A 789 -23.76 1.38 -27.32
C LEU A 789 -23.76 0.12 -28.20
N VAL A 790 -23.56 -1.09 -27.64
CA VAL A 790 -23.66 -2.35 -28.42
C VAL A 790 -25.05 -2.54 -29.03
N PRO A 791 -26.17 -2.35 -28.31
CA PRO A 791 -27.50 -2.43 -28.91
C PRO A 791 -27.72 -1.39 -30.01
N LEU A 792 -27.24 -0.15 -29.81
CA LEU A 792 -27.33 0.90 -30.82
C LEU A 792 -26.51 0.57 -32.08
N ALA A 793 -25.33 -0.04 -31.91
CA ALA A 793 -24.51 -0.54 -33.01
C ALA A 793 -25.19 -1.69 -33.78
N ALA A 794 -25.79 -2.64 -33.06
CA ALA A 794 -26.53 -3.75 -33.67
C ALA A 794 -27.74 -3.27 -34.49
N LEU A 795 -28.40 -2.20 -34.03
CA LEU A 795 -29.48 -1.53 -34.76
C LEU A 795 -28.99 -0.62 -35.90
N GLY A 796 -27.69 -0.56 -36.18
CA GLY A 796 -27.10 0.28 -37.24
C GLY A 796 -27.19 1.78 -36.96
N LYS A 797 -27.45 2.19 -35.71
CA LYS A 797 -27.58 3.60 -35.29
C LYS A 797 -26.27 4.21 -34.80
N LEU A 798 -25.20 3.44 -34.72
CA LEU A 798 -23.90 3.88 -34.24
C LEU A 798 -22.85 3.84 -35.35
N ASN A 799 -22.20 4.97 -35.61
CA ASN A 799 -21.05 5.00 -36.51
C ASN A 799 -19.82 4.35 -35.81
N PRO A 800 -19.10 3.43 -36.49
CA PRO A 800 -17.86 2.83 -35.97
C PRO A 800 -16.82 3.83 -35.46
N VAL A 801 -16.76 5.04 -36.04
CA VAL A 801 -15.84 6.10 -35.59
C VAL A 801 -16.19 6.59 -34.18
N PHE A 802 -17.48 6.83 -33.89
CA PHE A 802 -17.92 7.22 -32.56
C PHE A 802 -17.76 6.10 -31.54
N ALA A 803 -17.91 4.84 -31.97
CA ALA A 803 -17.60 3.67 -31.15
C ALA A 803 -16.12 3.66 -30.72
N ALA A 804 -15.19 3.89 -31.66
CA ALA A 804 -13.76 3.97 -31.36
C ALA A 804 -13.40 5.15 -30.44
N ALA A 805 -14.04 6.31 -30.64
CA ALA A 805 -13.84 7.49 -29.78
C ALA A 805 -14.34 7.27 -28.34
N ALA A 806 -15.52 6.65 -28.16
CA ALA A 806 -16.09 6.34 -26.85
C ALA A 806 -15.16 5.42 -26.02
N MET A 807 -14.51 4.46 -26.68
CA MET A 807 -13.53 3.56 -26.07
C MET A 807 -12.28 4.30 -25.56
N ALA A 808 -11.73 5.23 -26.37
CA ALA A 808 -10.59 6.05 -25.95
C ALA A 808 -10.94 6.92 -24.74
N LEU A 809 -12.14 7.50 -24.73
CA LEU A 809 -12.64 8.30 -23.61
C LEU A 809 -12.82 7.46 -22.34
N SER A 810 -13.37 6.24 -22.43
CA SER A 810 -13.51 5.34 -21.28
C SER A 810 -12.15 5.03 -20.63
N SER A 811 -11.13 4.75 -21.44
CA SER A 811 -9.77 4.45 -20.95
C SER A 811 -9.15 5.62 -20.20
N VAL A 812 -9.39 6.85 -20.67
CA VAL A 812 -8.92 8.08 -20.03
C VAL A 812 -9.69 8.37 -18.75
N THR A 813 -11.01 8.19 -18.74
CA THR A 813 -11.85 8.37 -17.55
C THR A 813 -11.41 7.43 -16.42
N VAL A 814 -11.25 6.14 -16.71
CA VAL A 814 -10.80 5.12 -15.76
C VAL A 814 -9.42 5.45 -15.20
N LEU A 815 -8.49 5.87 -16.07
CA LEU A 815 -7.15 6.23 -15.65
C LEU A 815 -7.10 7.50 -14.80
N SER A 816 -7.73 8.57 -15.27
CA SER A 816 -7.79 9.84 -14.55
C SER A 816 -8.42 9.63 -13.18
N ASN A 817 -9.44 8.77 -13.08
CA ASN A 817 -10.06 8.43 -11.81
C ASN A 817 -9.08 7.69 -10.88
N SER A 818 -8.32 6.70 -11.37
CA SER A 818 -7.25 6.05 -10.60
C SER A 818 -6.18 7.03 -10.09
N LEU A 819 -5.79 8.00 -10.91
CA LEU A 819 -4.78 8.99 -10.55
C LEU A 819 -5.26 9.99 -9.47
N ARG A 820 -6.57 10.18 -9.29
CA ARG A 820 -7.12 11.03 -8.20
C ARG A 820 -6.71 10.54 -6.82
N LEU A 821 -6.47 9.24 -6.64
CA LEU A 821 -5.97 8.66 -5.40
C LEU A 821 -4.60 9.26 -4.99
N ARG A 822 -3.83 9.78 -5.94
CA ARG A 822 -2.52 10.39 -5.70
C ARG A 822 -2.59 11.81 -5.12
N GLY A 823 -3.77 12.43 -5.07
CA GLY A 823 -3.98 13.78 -4.53
C GLY A 823 -3.60 14.93 -5.47
N THR A 824 -3.11 14.64 -6.68
CA THR A 824 -2.82 15.67 -7.70
C THR A 824 -4.02 15.87 -8.63
N ARG A 825 -4.41 17.13 -8.87
CA ARG A 825 -5.46 17.48 -9.85
C ARG A 825 -4.94 17.22 -11.27
N THR A 826 -5.28 16.08 -11.86
CA THR A 826 -4.99 15.75 -13.28
C THR A 826 -6.03 16.37 -14.22
N ALA A 827 -6.26 17.68 -14.14
CA ALA A 827 -7.22 18.38 -15.00
C ALA A 827 -6.79 18.38 -16.49
N THR A 828 -5.47 18.32 -16.76
CA THR A 828 -4.89 18.56 -18.09
C THR A 828 -5.07 17.41 -19.08
N LEU A 829 -5.09 16.14 -18.62
CA LEU A 829 -5.23 14.97 -19.50
C LEU A 829 -6.67 14.72 -19.94
N THR A 830 -7.61 14.89 -19.01
CA THR A 830 -9.05 14.78 -19.29
C THR A 830 -9.49 15.88 -20.25
N ALA A 831 -8.98 17.10 -20.08
CA ALA A 831 -9.25 18.23 -20.98
C ALA A 831 -8.76 17.98 -22.41
N ALA A 832 -7.54 17.44 -22.60
CA ALA A 832 -7.00 17.18 -23.93
C ALA A 832 -7.80 16.12 -24.71
N VAL A 833 -8.28 15.08 -24.03
CA VAL A 833 -9.05 13.99 -24.67
C VAL A 833 -10.48 14.44 -24.97
N VAL A 834 -11.12 15.14 -24.03
CA VAL A 834 -12.44 15.75 -24.24
C VAL A 834 -12.37 16.75 -25.40
N PHE A 835 -11.29 17.53 -25.50
CA PHE A 835 -11.06 18.45 -26.61
C PHE A 835 -10.93 17.72 -27.95
N THR A 836 -10.12 16.66 -28.05
CA THR A 836 -9.98 15.89 -29.30
C THR A 836 -11.29 15.22 -29.72
N VAL A 837 -12.04 14.65 -28.77
CA VAL A 837 -13.36 14.04 -29.05
C VAL A 837 -14.37 15.12 -29.47
N ALA A 838 -14.35 16.29 -28.81
CA ALA A 838 -15.19 17.43 -29.19
C ALA A 838 -14.85 17.95 -30.59
N VAL A 839 -13.57 18.06 -30.95
CA VAL A 839 -13.14 18.49 -32.29
C VAL A 839 -13.59 17.52 -33.37
N VAL A 840 -13.50 16.21 -33.13
CA VAL A 840 -13.98 15.19 -34.08
C VAL A 840 -15.51 15.19 -34.18
N ALA A 841 -16.21 15.32 -33.05
CA ALA A 841 -17.68 15.37 -33.03
C ALA A 841 -18.22 16.65 -33.67
N VAL A 842 -17.58 17.81 -33.42
CA VAL A 842 -17.91 19.09 -34.05
C VAL A 842 -17.59 19.06 -35.54
N GLY A 843 -16.44 18.52 -35.95
CA GLY A 843 -16.10 18.33 -37.36
C GLY A 843 -17.12 17.45 -38.09
N TYR A 844 -17.58 16.37 -37.45
CA TYR A 844 -18.61 15.50 -38.01
C TYR A 844 -20.00 16.15 -38.04
N GLY A 845 -20.36 16.93 -37.02
CA GLY A 845 -21.62 17.69 -36.97
C GLY A 845 -21.69 18.79 -38.03
N VAL A 846 -20.59 19.54 -38.21
CA VAL A 846 -20.44 20.55 -39.27
C VAL A 846 -20.50 19.88 -40.65
N TYR A 847 -19.84 18.73 -40.83
CA TYR A 847 -19.92 17.95 -42.07
C TYR A 847 -21.36 17.54 -42.41
N ARG A 848 -22.13 17.01 -41.45
CA ARG A 848 -23.54 16.62 -41.69
C ARG A 848 -24.46 17.81 -41.96
N GLY A 849 -24.20 18.94 -41.31
CA GLY A 849 -24.91 20.20 -41.58
C GLY A 849 -24.67 20.72 -43.00
N LEU A 850 -23.47 20.51 -43.55
CA LEU A 850 -23.10 20.93 -44.90
C LEU A 850 -23.52 19.94 -46.01
N SER A 851 -23.70 18.65 -45.69
CA SER A 851 -23.92 17.57 -46.68
C SER A 851 -25.38 17.12 -46.85
N GLY A 852 -26.35 17.83 -46.25
CA GLY A 852 -27.77 17.77 -46.62
C GLY A 852 -28.46 16.39 -46.60
N HIS A 853 -27.99 15.43 -45.79
CA HIS A 853 -28.60 14.10 -45.73
C HIS A 853 -29.87 14.09 -44.84
N PRO A 854 -31.06 13.70 -45.36
CA PRO A 854 -32.28 13.61 -44.58
C PRO A 854 -32.28 12.28 -43.81
N GLY A 855 -31.90 12.34 -42.53
CA GLY A 855 -31.79 11.16 -41.68
C GLY A 855 -31.73 11.49 -40.19
N GLY A 856 -32.83 12.07 -39.69
CA GLY A 856 -33.31 11.98 -38.30
C GLY A 856 -32.32 12.17 -37.14
N PHE A 857 -32.08 13.42 -36.76
CA PHE A 857 -32.25 13.91 -35.38
C PHE A 857 -32.64 15.39 -35.50
N GLY A 858 -33.93 15.62 -35.74
CA GLY A 858 -34.51 16.96 -35.81
C GLY A 858 -34.47 17.60 -34.43
N GLY A 859 -33.49 18.47 -34.23
CA GLY A 859 -33.30 19.25 -33.03
C GLY A 859 -32.15 20.21 -33.30
N THR A 860 -32.41 21.24 -34.10
CA THR A 860 -31.51 22.38 -34.26
C THR A 860 -31.41 23.10 -32.92
N ALA A 861 -30.57 22.59 -32.02
CA ALA A 861 -29.99 23.44 -31.00
C ALA A 861 -28.96 24.30 -31.74
N SER A 862 -29.38 25.50 -32.15
CA SER A 862 -28.46 26.58 -32.46
C SER A 862 -27.68 26.89 -31.18
N TRP A 863 -26.52 26.24 -31.00
CA TRP A 863 -25.52 26.71 -30.04
C TRP A 863 -24.88 27.95 -30.64
N ALA A 864 -25.63 29.06 -30.62
CA ALA A 864 -25.02 30.37 -30.66
C ALA A 864 -24.02 30.39 -29.51
N TRP A 865 -22.76 30.73 -29.81
CA TRP A 865 -21.77 31.05 -28.78
C TRP A 865 -22.20 32.35 -28.11
N GLY A 866 -23.20 32.24 -27.24
CA GLY A 866 -23.62 33.27 -26.32
C GLY A 866 -22.51 33.57 -25.32
N PRO A 867 -22.61 34.71 -24.63
CA PRO A 867 -21.59 35.17 -23.68
C PRO A 867 -21.26 34.07 -22.66
N ARG A 868 -19.96 33.86 -22.39
CA ARG A 868 -19.52 32.91 -21.36
C ARG A 868 -19.79 33.52 -19.98
N GLU A 869 -20.44 32.77 -19.10
CA GLU A 869 -20.48 33.09 -17.68
C GLU A 869 -19.21 32.58 -16.99
N VAL A 870 -18.50 33.47 -16.30
CA VAL A 870 -17.29 33.14 -15.53
C VAL A 870 -17.52 33.48 -14.06
N HIS A 871 -17.28 32.52 -13.16
CA HIS A 871 -17.57 32.67 -11.73
C HIS A 871 -16.33 33.04 -10.90
N MET A 872 -16.51 33.95 -9.95
CA MET A 872 -15.55 34.38 -8.94
C MET A 872 -16.11 34.15 -7.54
N ALA A 873 -15.30 33.60 -6.64
CA ALA A 873 -15.68 33.36 -5.25
C ALA A 873 -14.95 34.31 -4.31
N MET A 874 -15.64 34.80 -3.28
CA MET A 874 -15.09 35.56 -2.16
C MET A 874 -14.85 34.61 -0.97
N VAL A 875 -13.62 34.54 -0.45
CA VAL A 875 -13.26 33.52 0.57
C VAL A 875 -12.37 34.15 1.65
N GLY A 876 -12.68 33.87 2.93
CA GLY A 876 -11.80 34.13 4.08
C GLY A 876 -10.97 32.91 4.46
N GLN A 877 -9.64 33.08 4.61
CA GLN A 877 -8.73 31.99 5.02
C GLN A 877 -8.15 32.29 6.41
N ARG A 878 -8.26 31.34 7.36
CA ARG A 878 -7.63 31.45 8.69
C ARG A 878 -6.15 31.07 8.59
N THR A 879 -5.27 32.05 8.77
CA THR A 879 -3.87 31.84 9.18
C THR A 879 -3.75 32.27 10.65
N SER A 880 -2.75 31.75 11.37
CA SER A 880 -2.74 31.63 12.83
C SER A 880 -2.65 32.93 13.66
N ARG A 881 -3.10 34.09 13.15
CA ARG A 881 -3.39 35.28 13.97
C ARG A 881 -4.30 36.35 13.33
N ASP A 882 -4.77 36.22 12.09
CA ASP A 882 -5.79 37.12 11.49
C ASP A 882 -6.58 36.41 10.36
N ILE A 883 -7.87 36.74 10.18
CA ILE A 883 -8.68 36.24 9.04
C ILE A 883 -8.41 37.14 7.84
N GLU A 884 -7.77 36.60 6.79
CA GLU A 884 -7.50 37.37 5.58
C GLU A 884 -8.57 37.09 4.50
N HIS A 885 -9.34 38.13 4.15
CA HIS A 885 -10.39 38.08 3.12
C HIS A 885 -9.82 38.45 1.75
N ARG A 886 -10.06 37.64 0.71
CA ARG A 886 -9.55 37.91 -0.65
C ARG A 886 -10.54 37.47 -1.75
N PHE A 887 -10.47 38.15 -2.89
CA PHE A 887 -11.12 37.70 -4.13
C PHE A 887 -10.38 36.52 -4.76
N ARG A 888 -11.11 35.49 -5.24
CA ARG A 888 -10.52 34.32 -5.90
C ARG A 888 -11.16 34.00 -7.26
N PRO A 889 -10.35 33.99 -8.33
CA PRO A 889 -8.98 34.51 -8.40
C PRO A 889 -8.93 36.03 -8.17
N ALA A 890 -7.78 36.58 -7.73
CA ALA A 890 -7.63 38.03 -7.55
C ALA A 890 -7.58 38.79 -8.89
N THR A 891 -7.04 38.16 -9.93
CA THR A 891 -7.04 38.67 -11.30
C THR A 891 -7.75 37.68 -12.21
N LEU A 892 -8.70 38.18 -13.01
CA LEU A 892 -9.47 37.38 -13.96
C LEU A 892 -9.32 37.96 -15.37
N THR A 893 -9.02 37.12 -16.37
CA THR A 893 -9.01 37.54 -17.77
C THR A 893 -10.25 37.00 -18.50
N VAL A 894 -11.01 37.88 -19.15
CA VAL A 894 -12.23 37.57 -19.92
C VAL A 894 -12.20 38.30 -21.27
N LYS A 895 -13.11 37.98 -22.19
CA LYS A 895 -13.23 38.71 -23.47
C LYS A 895 -14.36 39.73 -23.42
N ALA A 896 -14.27 40.78 -24.24
CA ALA A 896 -15.35 41.73 -24.45
C ALA A 896 -16.63 40.98 -24.90
N GLY A 897 -17.72 41.22 -24.18
CA GLY A 897 -19.01 40.53 -24.27
C GLY A 897 -19.24 39.46 -23.21
N ASP A 898 -18.24 39.05 -22.43
CA ASP A 898 -18.41 38.03 -21.37
C ASP A 898 -19.03 38.62 -20.09
N THR A 899 -19.75 37.78 -19.34
CA THR A 899 -20.39 38.15 -18.06
C THR A 899 -19.65 37.52 -16.89
N VAL A 900 -19.17 38.34 -15.97
CA VAL A 900 -18.53 37.89 -14.73
C VAL A 900 -19.57 37.85 -13.62
N THR A 901 -19.60 36.73 -12.89
CA THR A 901 -20.44 36.53 -11.72
C THR A 901 -19.58 36.43 -10.47
N TRP A 902 -19.75 37.34 -9.52
CA TRP A 902 -19.16 37.23 -8.19
C TRP A 902 -20.14 36.54 -7.25
N ILE A 903 -19.62 35.68 -6.38
CA ILE A 903 -20.38 34.90 -5.41
C ILE A 903 -19.75 35.11 -4.03
N ASN A 904 -20.55 35.46 -3.04
CA ASN A 904 -20.10 35.52 -1.67
C ASN A 904 -20.10 34.10 -1.05
N ASP A 905 -18.95 33.43 -1.07
CA ASP A 905 -18.76 32.10 -0.46
C ASP A 905 -18.14 32.20 0.96
N ASP A 906 -18.05 33.42 1.49
CA ASP A 906 -17.60 33.72 2.84
C ASP A 906 -18.81 33.83 3.79
N ARG A 907 -18.57 33.66 5.09
CA ARG A 907 -19.59 33.81 6.13
C ARG A 907 -19.89 35.28 6.47
N HIS A 908 -19.11 36.22 5.93
CA HIS A 908 -19.24 37.66 6.16
C HIS A 908 -19.81 38.37 4.93
N PRO A 909 -20.53 39.49 5.07
CA PRO A 909 -21.02 40.26 3.94
C PRO A 909 -19.88 40.95 3.19
N HIS A 910 -19.97 41.03 1.87
CA HIS A 910 -18.94 41.62 0.99
C HIS A 910 -19.54 42.56 -0.05
N THR A 911 -18.73 43.42 -0.65
CA THR A 911 -19.12 44.20 -1.84
C THR A 911 -18.15 43.96 -2.98
N VAL A 912 -18.59 44.31 -4.19
CA VAL A 912 -17.80 44.35 -5.41
C VAL A 912 -18.05 45.71 -6.06
N THR A 913 -17.16 46.66 -5.78
CA THR A 913 -17.29 48.04 -6.24
C THR A 913 -16.15 48.37 -7.19
N SER A 914 -16.47 48.88 -8.37
CA SER A 914 -15.50 49.17 -9.42
C SER A 914 -14.65 50.41 -9.12
N GLY A 915 -13.41 50.38 -9.60
CA GLY A 915 -12.39 51.40 -9.39
C GLY A 915 -11.38 51.02 -8.29
N PRO A 916 -10.22 51.70 -8.27
CA PRO A 916 -9.26 51.59 -7.18
C PRO A 916 -9.88 52.01 -5.84
N ARG A 917 -9.38 51.45 -4.74
CA ARG A 917 -9.88 51.76 -3.42
C ARG A 917 -9.70 53.25 -3.09
N GLY A 918 -10.77 53.89 -2.62
CA GLY A 918 -10.80 55.33 -2.34
C GLY A 918 -11.12 56.22 -3.55
N GLN A 919 -11.22 55.66 -4.75
CA GLN A 919 -11.57 56.39 -5.97
C GLN A 919 -12.48 55.53 -6.87
N PRO A 920 -13.74 55.26 -6.44
CA PRO A 920 -14.67 54.45 -7.22
C PRO A 920 -14.98 55.11 -8.56
N ASP A 921 -14.93 54.33 -9.64
CA ASP A 921 -15.14 54.82 -11.01
C ASP A 921 -16.61 54.72 -11.47
N GLY A 922 -17.47 54.14 -10.63
CA GLY A 922 -18.93 54.08 -10.83
C GLY A 922 -19.41 53.14 -11.94
N ARG A 923 -18.53 52.31 -12.51
CA ARG A 923 -18.88 51.38 -13.60
C ARG A 923 -19.79 50.24 -13.14
N PHE A 924 -19.57 49.71 -11.94
CA PHE A 924 -20.46 48.75 -11.29
C PHE A 924 -20.28 48.73 -9.77
N ASP A 925 -21.37 48.44 -9.06
CA ASP A 925 -21.36 48.20 -7.62
C ASP A 925 -22.41 47.13 -7.28
N SER A 926 -22.01 46.08 -6.58
CA SER A 926 -22.91 45.03 -6.14
C SER A 926 -23.82 45.44 -4.98
N GLY A 927 -23.48 46.51 -4.26
CA GLY A 927 -23.98 46.74 -2.91
C GLY A 927 -23.51 45.63 -1.95
N VAL A 928 -24.07 45.62 -0.74
CA VAL A 928 -23.73 44.61 0.29
C VAL A 928 -24.34 43.25 -0.07
N MET A 929 -23.48 42.28 -0.35
CA MET A 929 -23.83 40.90 -0.65
C MET A 929 -23.74 40.01 0.59
N ALA A 930 -24.84 39.38 0.99
CA ALA A 930 -24.88 38.39 2.07
C ALA A 930 -24.21 37.05 1.66
N PRO A 931 -23.86 36.15 2.61
CA PRO A 931 -23.36 34.81 2.28
C PRO A 931 -24.29 34.05 1.32
N GLY A 932 -23.73 33.54 0.23
CA GLY A 932 -24.45 32.84 -0.85
C GLY A 932 -25.04 33.73 -1.94
N GLN A 933 -25.05 35.06 -1.79
CA GLN A 933 -25.54 35.96 -2.83
C GLN A 933 -24.57 36.10 -4.01
N THR A 934 -25.12 36.42 -5.18
CA THR A 934 -24.36 36.58 -6.43
C THR A 934 -24.61 37.94 -7.07
N PHE A 935 -23.57 38.55 -7.63
CA PHE A 935 -23.63 39.76 -8.44
C PHE A 935 -23.07 39.49 -9.83
N ARG A 936 -23.65 40.09 -10.87
CA ARG A 936 -23.28 39.84 -12.28
C ARG A 936 -23.05 41.13 -13.02
N TYR A 937 -21.99 41.18 -13.83
CA TYR A 937 -21.70 42.31 -14.70
C TYR A 937 -21.11 41.86 -16.05
N THR A 938 -21.60 42.43 -17.15
CA THR A 938 -21.15 42.13 -18.51
C THR A 938 -20.17 43.20 -18.98
N PHE A 939 -18.96 42.78 -19.37
CA PHE A 939 -17.92 43.72 -19.82
C PHE A 939 -17.96 43.87 -21.34
N THR A 940 -18.35 45.04 -21.84
CA THR A 940 -18.50 45.28 -23.28
C THR A 940 -17.25 45.85 -23.95
N GLU A 941 -16.35 46.50 -23.20
CA GLU A 941 -15.16 47.17 -23.73
C GLU A 941 -13.86 46.53 -23.22
N PRO A 942 -12.84 46.33 -24.08
CA PRO A 942 -11.51 45.88 -23.66
C PRO A 942 -10.86 46.87 -22.69
N GLY A 943 -10.18 46.37 -21.67
CA GLY A 943 -9.53 47.21 -20.66
C GLY A 943 -9.21 46.50 -19.36
N LEU A 944 -8.63 47.24 -18.41
CA LEU A 944 -8.43 46.79 -17.04
C LEU A 944 -9.47 47.44 -16.14
N TYR A 945 -10.17 46.60 -15.38
CA TYR A 945 -11.23 47.01 -14.47
C TYR A 945 -10.83 46.58 -13.05
N PRO A 946 -10.14 47.45 -12.30
CA PRO A 946 -9.92 47.21 -10.87
C PRO A 946 -11.25 47.29 -10.12
N TYR A 947 -11.38 46.52 -9.04
CA TYR A 947 -12.52 46.58 -8.13
C TYR A 947 -12.07 46.17 -6.73
N HIS A 948 -12.85 46.55 -5.72
CA HIS A 948 -12.52 46.29 -4.32
C HIS A 948 -13.77 46.02 -3.48
N CYS A 949 -13.56 45.43 -2.30
CA CYS A 949 -14.58 45.33 -1.27
C CYS A 949 -14.49 46.55 -0.34
N THR A 950 -15.59 47.26 -0.15
CA THR A 950 -15.62 48.46 0.71
C THR A 950 -15.61 48.11 2.20
N LEU A 951 -16.07 46.90 2.56
CA LEU A 951 -16.17 46.42 3.93
C LEU A 951 -14.85 45.88 4.50
N HIS A 952 -13.98 45.30 3.67
CA HIS A 952 -12.77 44.60 4.13
C HIS A 952 -11.48 45.23 3.57
N PRO A 953 -10.63 45.79 4.44
CA PRO A 953 -9.35 46.35 4.02
C PRO A 953 -8.39 45.30 3.43
N GLY A 954 -7.90 45.56 2.21
CA GLY A 954 -6.95 44.68 1.51
C GLY A 954 -7.58 43.69 0.52
N MET A 955 -8.91 43.70 0.38
CA MET A 955 -9.61 42.84 -0.57
C MET A 955 -9.85 43.59 -1.89
N GLU A 956 -8.92 43.41 -2.83
CA GLU A 956 -8.90 44.04 -4.15
C GLU A 956 -8.73 42.99 -5.25
N GLY A 957 -9.27 43.28 -6.44
CA GLY A 957 -9.16 42.42 -7.61
C GLY A 957 -9.18 43.21 -8.91
N VAL A 958 -8.83 42.53 -10.00
CA VAL A 958 -8.77 43.14 -11.34
C VAL A 958 -9.38 42.20 -12.38
N VAL A 959 -10.33 42.70 -13.17
CA VAL A 959 -10.78 42.01 -14.39
C VAL A 959 -10.04 42.62 -15.59
N ARG A 960 -9.30 41.79 -16.33
CA ARG A 960 -8.70 42.14 -17.62
C ARG A 960 -9.63 41.67 -18.73
N VAL A 961 -10.15 42.61 -19.51
CA VAL A 961 -11.05 42.35 -20.63
C VAL A 961 -10.25 42.50 -21.92
N GLU A 962 -10.13 41.42 -22.68
CA GLU A 962 -9.45 41.41 -23.98
C GLU A 962 -10.44 41.66 -25.12
N ALA A 963 -9.96 42.23 -26.23
CA ALA A 963 -10.75 42.33 -27.46
C ALA A 963 -11.13 40.93 -27.98
N ARG A 964 -12.30 40.81 -28.59
CA ARG A 964 -12.89 39.51 -28.90
C ARG A 964 -12.20 38.79 -30.04
#